data_AF-A0A556QU80-F1
#
_entry.id   AF-A0A556QU80-F1
#
_cell.length_a   1.000
_cell.length_b   1.000
_cell.length_c   1.000
_cell.angle_alpha   90.00
_cell.angle_beta   90.00
_cell.angle_gamma   90.00
#
_symmetry.space_group_name_H-M   'P 1'
#
loop_
_entity.id
_entity.type
_entity.pdbx_description
1 polymer ?
#
loop_
_entity_poly.entity_id
_entity_poly.type
_entity_poly.pdbx_seq_one_letter_code
_entity_poly.pdbx_strand_id
1 'polypeptide(L)'
;MSNIRQFLNKVFYFYTPSVTVPMIMACFGFRPRSATVLCSMGINTAMTVYHIFIKGQAIRERDVFLSLIYGASILLLFHYLLPKKPNTGWVGIPDDSPVKLQNQETKRWWLRKLYYFQSIFTTSYWKDIFPKNATTFIASGIYFIIYSSILFFYVKQVYLFSYIYWYIAVMAIGTIVTIYPMFHAYKQEGNGLLHVLWPILLCIVFFISGITYMKLSHFSPMSCALFIVNKGLSSLLLPYTITIVMLSFVLLIYRWIPPHLDLVSYKELITTETMIGLTILLSCLVYRYLRNTTNRQLQTIALTRSCDQQYALDSLHNQANWNRLDPTYNGKVLQDMADELNPYVASLPIQEFQKKLYIFSQSLLKRAKEERTSTLDSKSIHKVDIEKLILKSYETVRKLDIPIQLLVTKKTKEKYLLTVPTTFERLLTINFLNLCQGKYIIDHTVYLTILDTLLSYPFPEPNQVSIYSTHEKQLKAPILSALAFFISADADRPNISPTYVVTDEINSCCIPKTIHSLYQEESRQMVQAHGGYIETIETETGLACLYILPINGKKVMQFKRYHTDDLSNKVAETDESLAQEKELIRLLVSNTTLTEQKVKETIQFIKKAHGSVIRKSGDPYYTHPMGVVKIVLEATKDDDTILAALLHDVVEDTTVTLEQIELLYGMEVAYIVDMITHYNTYGFRWKLDKSDNQNILNQCKDIRVVQIKLADRLHNLRTISARKLEDQKRIAKDTMEFYIPWSKKNNVLTWISEMENICNQILHMNPT
;
A
#
# COMPACT_ATOMS: atom_id res chain seq x y z
N MET A 1 -56.96 43.30 7.02
CA MET A 1 -55.81 42.39 6.81
C MET A 1 -54.42 43.06 6.83
N SER A 2 -54.29 44.39 6.99
CA SER A 2 -53.00 45.11 7.00
C SER A 2 -52.19 45.00 8.30
N ASN A 3 -52.80 44.59 9.42
CA ASN A 3 -52.15 44.66 10.74
C ASN A 3 -51.33 43.40 11.10
N ILE A 4 -51.69 42.21 10.59
CA ILE A 4 -51.01 40.96 10.98
C ILE A 4 -49.62 40.86 10.34
N ARG A 5 -49.46 41.23 9.06
CA ARG A 5 -48.15 41.18 8.38
C ARG A 5 -47.18 42.21 8.95
N GLN A 6 -47.64 43.43 9.24
CA GLN A 6 -46.80 44.43 9.92
C GLN A 6 -46.45 44.02 11.35
N PHE A 7 -47.38 43.42 12.08
CA PHE A 7 -47.11 42.87 13.40
C PHE A 7 -46.07 41.73 13.34
N LEU A 8 -46.23 40.77 12.41
CA LEU A 8 -45.26 39.71 12.19
C LEU A 8 -43.88 40.26 11.81
N ASN A 9 -43.79 41.26 10.92
CA ASN A 9 -42.52 41.88 10.57
C ASN A 9 -41.86 42.58 11.78
N LYS A 10 -42.64 43.23 12.64
CA LYS A 10 -42.15 43.81 13.91
C LYS A 10 -41.64 42.73 14.86
N VAL A 11 -42.37 41.62 14.99
CA VAL A 11 -41.98 40.47 15.81
C VAL A 11 -40.72 39.81 15.27
N PHE A 12 -40.61 39.59 13.95
CA PHE A 12 -39.42 39.03 13.32
C PHE A 12 -38.22 39.97 13.47
N TYR A 13 -38.38 41.26 13.23
CA TYR A 13 -37.30 42.23 13.39
C TYR A 13 -36.80 42.36 14.84
N PHE A 14 -37.69 42.11 15.82
CA PHE A 14 -37.33 42.04 17.24
C PHE A 14 -36.63 40.72 17.62
N TYR A 15 -37.21 39.60 17.22
CA TYR A 15 -36.76 38.28 17.64
C TYR A 15 -35.49 37.83 16.91
N THR A 16 -35.34 38.20 15.64
CA THR A 16 -34.29 37.66 14.77
C THR A 16 -32.87 38.05 15.19
N PRO A 17 -32.53 39.35 15.39
CA PRO A 17 -31.17 39.73 15.78
C PRO A 17 -30.85 39.36 17.24
N SER A 18 -31.85 39.36 18.13
CA SER A 18 -31.64 39.05 19.55
C SER A 18 -31.54 37.55 19.82
N VAL A 19 -32.40 36.73 19.21
CA VAL A 19 -32.49 35.31 19.55
C VAL A 19 -31.94 34.43 18.42
N THR A 20 -32.32 34.72 17.18
CA THR A 20 -31.98 33.86 16.04
C THR A 20 -30.49 33.94 15.68
N VAL A 21 -29.84 35.09 15.79
CA VAL A 21 -28.41 35.23 15.48
C VAL A 21 -27.51 34.40 16.40
N PRO A 22 -27.59 34.50 17.75
CA PRO A 22 -26.81 33.62 18.63
C PRO A 22 -27.12 32.13 18.40
N MET A 23 -28.39 31.81 18.13
CA MET A 23 -28.82 30.44 17.85
C MET A 23 -28.21 29.90 16.56
N ILE A 24 -28.28 30.66 15.45
CA ILE A 24 -27.68 30.29 14.16
C ILE A 24 -26.17 30.13 14.31
N MET A 25 -25.50 31.06 15.00
CA MET A 25 -24.06 30.96 15.24
C MET A 25 -23.69 29.73 16.07
N ALA A 26 -24.52 29.37 17.06
CA ALA A 26 -24.36 28.13 17.82
C ALA A 26 -24.59 26.87 16.95
N CYS A 27 -25.57 26.88 16.05
CA CYS A 27 -25.79 25.82 15.06
C CYS A 27 -24.59 25.66 14.12
N PHE A 28 -23.89 26.74 13.79
CA PHE A 28 -22.65 26.70 13.01
C PHE A 28 -21.41 26.34 13.84
N GLY A 29 -21.55 26.03 15.13
CA GLY A 29 -20.46 25.55 15.99
C GLY A 29 -19.66 26.64 16.69
N PHE A 30 -20.10 27.91 16.64
CA PHE A 30 -19.50 28.99 17.42
C PHE A 30 -20.06 28.98 18.85
N ARG A 31 -19.18 29.05 19.86
CA ARG A 31 -19.59 29.13 21.28
C ARG A 31 -19.44 30.56 21.81
N PRO A 32 -20.46 31.42 21.64
CA PRO A 32 -20.42 32.75 22.22
C PRO A 32 -20.47 32.65 23.75
N ARG A 33 -19.83 33.59 24.44
CA ARG A 33 -19.85 33.63 25.92
C ARG A 33 -21.24 34.09 26.35
N SER A 34 -21.76 33.57 27.46
CA SER A 34 -23.08 33.97 27.97
C SER A 34 -23.18 35.49 28.17
N ALA A 35 -22.10 36.12 28.66
CA ALA A 35 -22.02 37.58 28.78
C ALA A 35 -22.09 38.29 27.41
N THR A 36 -21.40 37.78 26.38
CA THR A 36 -21.45 38.33 25.01
C THR A 36 -22.83 38.17 24.39
N VAL A 37 -23.49 37.02 24.61
CA VAL A 37 -24.87 36.78 24.15
C VAL A 37 -25.82 37.76 24.83
N LEU A 38 -25.74 37.91 26.16
CA LEU A 38 -26.59 38.84 26.91
C LEU A 38 -26.37 40.30 26.50
N CYS A 39 -25.12 40.74 26.33
CA CYS A 39 -24.81 42.07 25.84
C CYS A 39 -25.34 42.29 24.41
N SER A 40 -25.14 41.31 23.51
CA SER A 40 -25.66 41.37 22.14
C SER A 40 -27.19 41.40 22.14
N MET A 41 -27.85 40.56 22.92
CA MET A 41 -29.31 40.53 23.07
C MET A 41 -29.83 41.87 23.58
N GLY A 42 -29.22 42.42 24.63
CA GLY A 42 -29.60 43.72 25.20
C GLY A 42 -29.44 44.86 24.19
N ILE A 43 -28.30 44.94 23.51
CA ILE A 43 -28.04 46.00 22.51
C ILE A 43 -28.97 45.89 21.30
N ASN A 44 -29.17 44.68 20.76
CA ASN A 44 -30.08 44.46 19.63
C ASN A 44 -31.54 44.74 20.03
N THR A 45 -31.94 44.36 21.25
CA THR A 45 -33.28 44.66 21.78
C THR A 45 -33.48 46.17 21.95
N ALA A 46 -32.49 46.88 22.51
CA ALA A 46 -32.55 48.34 22.66
C ALA A 46 -32.60 49.07 21.30
N MET A 47 -31.76 48.66 20.35
CA MET A 47 -31.78 49.19 18.98
C MET A 47 -33.13 48.97 18.30
N THR A 48 -33.71 47.77 18.44
CA THR A 48 -35.00 47.47 17.85
C THR A 48 -36.13 48.27 18.50
N VAL A 49 -36.15 48.40 19.83
CA VAL A 49 -37.13 49.22 20.55
C VAL A 49 -37.03 50.69 20.10
N TYR A 50 -35.81 51.21 19.95
CA TYR A 50 -35.56 52.56 19.44
C TYR A 50 -36.11 52.74 18.01
N HIS A 51 -35.82 51.81 17.09
CA HIS A 51 -36.27 51.90 15.71
C HIS A 51 -37.79 51.78 15.55
N ILE A 52 -38.44 50.91 16.33
CA ILE A 52 -39.88 50.65 16.23
C ILE A 52 -40.71 51.71 16.95
N PHE A 53 -40.37 52.03 18.20
CA PHE A 53 -41.23 52.81 19.09
C PHE A 53 -40.83 54.29 19.16
N ILE A 54 -39.53 54.61 19.03
CA ILE A 54 -39.05 56.00 19.13
C ILE A 54 -38.97 56.65 17.75
N LYS A 55 -38.44 55.95 16.75
CA LYS A 55 -38.27 56.48 15.39
C LYS A 55 -39.51 56.29 14.49
N GLY A 56 -40.49 55.50 14.94
CA GLY A 56 -41.74 55.25 14.20
C GLY A 56 -41.54 54.60 12.82
N GLN A 57 -40.42 53.91 12.59
CA GLN A 57 -40.01 53.48 11.25
C GLN A 57 -40.78 52.24 10.80
N ALA A 58 -41.36 52.27 9.59
CA ALA A 58 -42.00 51.10 8.99
C ALA A 58 -40.93 50.06 8.59
N ILE A 59 -40.98 48.87 9.20
CA ILE A 59 -40.02 47.79 8.95
C ILE A 59 -40.31 47.12 7.61
N ARG A 60 -39.36 47.19 6.69
CA ARG A 60 -39.36 46.45 5.42
C ARG A 60 -38.51 45.19 5.55
N GLU A 61 -38.73 44.22 4.66
CA GLU A 61 -38.00 42.93 4.65
C GLU A 61 -36.48 43.11 4.56
N ARG A 62 -36.01 44.14 3.83
CA ARG A 62 -34.59 44.51 3.75
C ARG A 62 -33.98 44.91 5.11
N ASP A 63 -34.77 45.52 5.98
CA ASP A 63 -34.30 46.02 7.26
C ASP A 63 -34.07 44.81 8.20
N VAL A 64 -34.89 43.76 8.10
CA VAL A 64 -34.71 42.49 8.81
C VAL A 64 -33.38 41.85 8.43
N PHE A 65 -33.03 41.83 7.14
CA PHE A 65 -31.75 41.28 6.69
C PHE A 65 -30.53 42.08 7.18
N LEU A 66 -30.62 43.41 7.16
CA LEU A 66 -29.56 44.26 7.72
C LEU A 66 -29.41 44.04 9.24
N SER A 67 -30.51 43.86 9.97
CA SER A 67 -30.49 43.60 11.41
C SER A 67 -29.77 42.29 11.76
N LEU A 68 -29.86 41.25 10.91
CA LEU A 68 -29.10 40.00 11.05
C LEU A 68 -27.59 40.24 10.97
N ILE A 69 -27.14 41.04 10.00
CA ILE A 69 -25.73 41.36 9.79
C ILE A 69 -25.19 42.16 10.97
N TYR A 70 -25.91 43.19 11.41
CA TYR A 70 -25.52 43.98 12.57
C TYR A 70 -25.48 43.14 13.85
N GLY A 71 -26.51 42.31 14.08
CA GLY A 71 -26.56 41.41 15.24
C GLY A 71 -25.39 40.43 15.28
N ALA A 72 -25.03 39.84 14.14
CA ALA A 72 -23.89 38.92 14.06
C ALA A 72 -22.55 39.63 14.26
N SER A 73 -22.42 40.84 13.71
CA SER A 73 -21.22 41.67 13.85
C SER A 73 -21.00 42.11 15.29
N ILE A 74 -22.07 42.55 15.99
CA ILE A 74 -22.02 42.93 17.41
C ILE A 74 -21.62 41.73 18.27
N LEU A 75 -22.23 40.56 18.03
CA LEU A 75 -21.92 39.34 18.77
C LEU A 75 -20.44 38.95 18.61
N LEU A 76 -19.91 38.97 17.39
CA LEU A 76 -18.51 38.64 17.11
C LEU A 76 -17.55 39.69 17.69
N LEU A 77 -17.87 40.97 17.56
CA LEU A 77 -17.06 42.06 18.08
C LEU A 77 -16.90 41.96 19.60
N PHE A 78 -18.01 41.85 20.35
CA PHE A 78 -17.97 41.70 21.81
C PHE A 78 -17.31 40.38 22.25
N HIS A 79 -17.36 39.33 21.42
CA HIS A 79 -16.68 38.09 21.71
C HIS A 79 -15.15 38.25 21.73
N TYR A 80 -14.60 38.98 20.74
CA TYR A 80 -13.16 39.16 20.58
C TYR A 80 -12.59 40.33 21.39
N LEU A 81 -13.42 41.30 21.81
CA LEU A 81 -13.00 42.40 22.68
C LEU A 81 -12.82 41.96 24.14
N LEU A 82 -13.56 40.96 24.61
CA LEU A 82 -13.44 40.49 26.00
C LEU A 82 -12.26 39.51 26.17
N PRO A 83 -11.56 39.48 27.32
CA PRO A 83 -10.40 38.62 27.55
C PRO A 83 -10.69 37.14 27.27
N LYS A 84 -9.82 36.47 26.52
CA LYS A 84 -10.01 35.07 26.05
C LYS A 84 -10.30 34.12 27.21
N LYS A 85 -11.46 33.43 27.21
CA LYS A 85 -11.79 32.34 28.16
C LYS A 85 -11.60 30.97 27.49
N PRO A 86 -11.13 29.94 28.23
CA PRO A 86 -11.11 28.57 27.72
C PRO A 86 -12.53 28.10 27.34
N ASN A 87 -12.63 27.24 26.32
CA ASN A 87 -13.88 26.66 25.80
C ASN A 87 -14.89 27.67 25.19
N THR A 88 -14.42 28.87 24.80
CA THR A 88 -15.25 29.91 24.15
C THR A 88 -14.67 30.30 22.79
N GLY A 89 -15.55 30.65 21.84
CA GLY A 89 -15.19 30.93 20.45
C GLY A 89 -15.25 29.68 19.57
N TRP A 90 -14.41 29.62 18.53
CA TRP A 90 -14.27 28.46 17.65
C TRP A 90 -13.40 27.35 18.27
N VAL A 91 -13.57 27.05 19.56
CA VAL A 91 -12.68 26.17 20.35
C VAL A 91 -13.46 25.05 21.06
N GLY A 92 -12.91 23.84 20.99
CA GLY A 92 -13.56 22.54 21.24
C GLY A 92 -13.85 22.18 22.70
N ILE A 93 -14.74 21.20 22.86
CA ILE A 93 -14.95 20.46 24.11
C ILE A 93 -14.02 19.25 24.09
N PRO A 94 -13.44 18.82 25.21
CA PRO A 94 -12.93 17.46 25.38
C PRO A 94 -13.97 16.39 24.97
N ASP A 95 -13.50 15.33 24.34
CA ASP A 95 -14.26 14.46 23.45
C ASP A 95 -15.00 13.33 24.17
N ASP A 96 -16.34 13.30 24.12
CA ASP A 96 -17.15 12.18 24.68
C ASP A 96 -18.37 11.74 23.84
N SER A 97 -18.59 12.21 22.59
CA SER A 97 -19.73 11.65 21.80
C SER A 97 -19.65 11.77 20.26
N PRO A 98 -20.23 10.81 19.50
CA PRO A 98 -20.23 10.76 18.03
C PRO A 98 -20.93 11.92 17.30
N VAL A 99 -21.97 12.52 17.89
CA VAL A 99 -22.76 13.61 17.27
C VAL A 99 -21.94 14.90 17.09
N LYS A 100 -20.79 15.02 17.77
CA LYS A 100 -19.92 16.21 17.71
C LYS A 100 -18.75 16.09 16.72
N LEU A 101 -18.54 14.93 16.09
CA LEU A 101 -17.54 14.73 15.03
C LEU A 101 -17.90 15.57 13.78
N GLN A 102 -19.19 15.69 13.49
CA GLN A 102 -19.72 16.43 12.35
C GLN A 102 -19.47 17.95 12.43
N ASN A 103 -19.37 18.52 13.64
CA ASN A 103 -19.05 19.93 13.83
C ASN A 103 -17.55 20.25 13.65
N GLN A 104 -16.66 19.26 13.78
CA GLN A 104 -15.23 19.43 13.49
C GLN A 104 -14.95 19.42 11.98
N GLU A 105 -15.71 18.63 11.21
CA GLU A 105 -15.67 18.65 9.75
C GLU A 105 -16.00 20.03 9.20
N THR A 106 -17.04 20.68 9.74
CA THR A 106 -17.44 22.03 9.33
C THR A 106 -16.35 23.06 9.61
N LYS A 107 -15.65 22.94 10.76
CA LYS A 107 -14.51 23.80 11.10
C LYS A 107 -13.31 23.58 10.17
N ARG A 108 -12.93 22.32 9.89
CA ARG A 108 -11.84 21.98 8.95
C ARG A 108 -12.20 22.40 7.52
N TRP A 109 -13.47 22.32 7.15
CA TRP A 109 -13.99 22.80 5.87
C TRP A 109 -13.82 24.33 5.74
N TRP A 110 -14.22 25.09 6.77
CA TRP A 110 -14.06 26.55 6.78
C TRP A 110 -12.61 27.01 6.79
N LEU A 111 -11.73 26.38 7.57
CA LEU A 111 -10.30 26.71 7.57
C LEU A 111 -9.66 26.45 6.20
N ARG A 112 -10.01 25.34 5.53
CA ARG A 112 -9.57 25.08 4.15
C ARG A 112 -10.09 26.13 3.18
N LYS A 113 -11.36 26.53 3.27
CA LYS A 113 -11.93 27.58 2.42
C LYS A 113 -11.29 28.95 2.65
N LEU A 114 -10.97 29.29 3.90
CA LEU A 114 -10.26 30.51 4.25
C LEU A 114 -8.84 30.52 3.67
N TYR A 115 -8.11 29.40 3.76
CA TYR A 115 -6.78 29.27 3.17
C TYR A 115 -6.80 29.40 1.63
N TYR A 116 -7.75 28.74 0.96
CA TYR A 116 -7.96 28.90 -0.48
C TYR A 116 -8.37 30.32 -0.88
N PHE A 117 -9.08 31.04 -0.01
CA PHE A 117 -9.42 32.44 -0.26
C PHE A 117 -8.17 33.34 -0.13
N GLN A 118 -7.34 33.09 0.87
CA GLN A 118 -6.06 33.81 1.05
C GLN A 118 -5.08 33.57 -0.11
N SER A 119 -5.04 32.35 -0.67
CA SER A 119 -4.13 32.01 -1.77
C SER A 119 -4.41 32.80 -3.06
N ILE A 120 -5.65 33.25 -3.29
CA ILE A 120 -6.03 34.07 -4.44
C ILE A 120 -5.25 35.40 -4.48
N PHE A 121 -4.78 35.89 -3.34
CA PHE A 121 -4.04 37.14 -3.25
C PHE A 121 -2.51 36.95 -3.34
N THR A 122 -2.03 35.74 -3.65
CA THR A 122 -0.59 35.43 -3.72
C THR A 122 -0.06 35.46 -5.16
N THR A 123 1.16 35.97 -5.35
CA THR A 123 1.82 36.04 -6.68
C THR A 123 2.09 34.66 -7.28
N SER A 124 2.39 33.66 -6.45
CA SER A 124 2.59 32.27 -6.88
C SER A 124 1.35 31.70 -7.57
N TYR A 125 0.17 32.00 -7.03
CA TYR A 125 -1.09 31.51 -7.58
C TYR A 125 -1.40 32.12 -8.95
N TRP A 126 -1.06 33.40 -9.15
CA TRP A 126 -1.23 34.07 -10.42
C TRP A 126 -0.24 33.63 -11.51
N LYS A 127 0.97 33.20 -11.11
CA LYS A 127 1.95 32.61 -12.04
C LYS A 127 1.40 31.33 -12.69
N ASP A 128 0.64 30.52 -11.95
CA ASP A 128 0.07 29.26 -12.45
C ASP A 128 -1.09 29.46 -13.44
N ILE A 129 -1.83 30.57 -13.31
CA ILE A 129 -3.00 30.90 -14.15
C ILE A 129 -2.60 31.65 -15.43
N PHE A 130 -1.38 32.20 -15.47
CA PHE A 130 -0.90 32.97 -16.61
C PHE A 130 -0.75 32.08 -17.87
N PRO A 131 -1.23 32.50 -19.04
CA PRO A 131 -1.13 31.69 -20.25
C PRO A 131 0.32 31.48 -20.67
N LYS A 132 0.71 30.23 -20.91
CA LYS A 132 2.08 29.87 -21.36
C LYS A 132 2.21 29.85 -22.89
N ASN A 133 1.09 29.73 -23.59
CA ASN A 133 1.04 29.62 -25.05
C ASN A 133 0.69 30.97 -25.70
N ALA A 134 1.48 31.38 -26.71
CA ALA A 134 1.24 32.59 -27.49
C ALA A 134 -0.15 32.60 -28.17
N THR A 135 -0.64 31.43 -28.58
CA THR A 135 -1.95 31.25 -29.22
C THR A 135 -3.11 31.67 -28.32
N THR A 136 -2.99 31.49 -27.00
CA THR A 136 -4.02 31.88 -26.04
C THR A 136 -4.16 33.40 -25.94
N PHE A 137 -3.05 34.14 -26.03
CA PHE A 137 -3.08 35.61 -26.07
C PHE A 137 -3.72 36.11 -27.36
N ILE A 138 -3.31 35.58 -28.51
CA ILE A 138 -3.85 35.94 -29.83
C ILE A 138 -5.37 35.67 -29.87
N ALA A 139 -5.80 34.47 -29.47
CA ALA A 139 -7.21 34.10 -29.46
C ALA A 139 -8.05 34.97 -28.49
N SER A 140 -7.51 35.27 -27.30
CA SER A 140 -8.21 36.12 -26.32
C SER A 140 -8.35 37.56 -26.81
N GLY A 141 -7.29 38.12 -27.41
CA GLY A 141 -7.31 39.47 -27.95
C GLY A 141 -8.27 39.63 -29.13
N ILE A 142 -8.27 38.68 -30.08
CA ILE A 142 -9.24 38.63 -31.19
C ILE A 142 -10.66 38.53 -30.64
N TYR A 143 -10.88 37.69 -29.62
CA TYR A 143 -12.18 37.57 -28.97
C TYR A 143 -12.66 38.89 -28.38
N PHE A 144 -11.81 39.61 -27.64
CA PHE A 144 -12.18 40.91 -27.04
C PHE A 144 -12.59 41.94 -28.10
N ILE A 145 -11.91 41.95 -29.25
CA ILE A 145 -12.21 42.83 -30.38
C ILE A 145 -13.58 42.49 -30.99
N ILE A 146 -13.82 41.22 -31.30
CA ILE A 146 -15.09 40.75 -31.89
C ILE A 146 -16.24 41.00 -30.91
N TYR A 147 -16.06 40.64 -29.64
CA TYR A 147 -17.04 40.81 -28.57
C TYR A 147 -17.48 42.27 -28.42
N SER A 148 -16.51 43.19 -28.31
CA SER A 148 -16.80 44.62 -28.16
C SER A 148 -17.50 45.17 -29.41
N SER A 149 -17.08 44.73 -30.61
CA SER A 149 -17.67 45.15 -31.89
C SER A 149 -19.12 44.71 -32.04
N ILE A 150 -19.45 43.47 -31.66
CA ILE A 150 -20.84 42.98 -31.71
C ILE A 150 -21.71 43.77 -30.74
N LEU A 151 -21.26 43.99 -29.50
CA LEU A 151 -22.06 44.70 -28.50
C LEU A 151 -22.29 46.17 -28.83
N PHE A 152 -21.34 46.82 -29.51
CA PHE A 152 -21.47 48.20 -29.96
C PHE A 152 -22.73 48.43 -30.83
N PHE A 153 -23.09 47.47 -31.70
CA PHE A 153 -24.29 47.55 -32.54
C PHE A 153 -25.61 47.54 -31.74
N TYR A 154 -25.59 47.05 -30.50
CA TYR A 154 -26.78 46.94 -29.65
C TYR A 154 -26.86 48.06 -28.60
N VAL A 155 -25.91 48.99 -28.57
CA VAL A 155 -25.96 50.17 -27.70
C VAL A 155 -27.00 51.15 -28.24
N LYS A 156 -27.89 51.67 -27.38
CA LYS A 156 -28.84 52.70 -27.79
C LYS A 156 -28.11 53.97 -28.21
N GLN A 157 -28.54 54.58 -29.31
CA GLN A 157 -27.91 55.78 -29.90
C GLN A 157 -27.75 56.94 -28.91
N VAL A 158 -28.66 57.09 -27.95
CA VAL A 158 -28.63 58.14 -26.90
C VAL A 158 -27.39 58.05 -26.01
N TYR A 159 -26.85 56.85 -25.77
CA TYR A 159 -25.69 56.64 -24.90
C TYR A 159 -24.38 56.46 -25.66
N LEU A 160 -24.42 56.45 -27.00
CA LEU A 160 -23.29 56.12 -27.85
C LEU A 160 -22.10 57.07 -27.60
N PHE A 161 -22.34 58.38 -27.65
CA PHE A 161 -21.28 59.39 -27.51
C PHE A 161 -20.71 59.48 -26.09
N SER A 162 -21.53 59.23 -25.05
CA SER A 162 -21.09 59.31 -23.66
C SER A 162 -20.21 58.13 -23.24
N TYR A 163 -20.33 56.98 -23.92
CA TYR A 163 -19.66 55.73 -23.54
C TYR A 163 -18.75 55.14 -24.63
N ILE A 164 -18.52 55.88 -25.72
CA ILE A 164 -17.62 55.46 -26.81
C ILE A 164 -16.20 55.19 -26.33
N TYR A 165 -15.72 55.95 -25.33
CA TYR A 165 -14.39 55.76 -24.73
C TYR A 165 -14.22 54.40 -24.05
N TRP A 166 -15.30 53.84 -23.49
CA TRP A 166 -15.28 52.51 -22.91
C TRP A 166 -15.10 51.42 -23.97
N TYR A 167 -15.81 51.57 -25.09
CA TYR A 167 -15.64 50.71 -26.26
C TYR A 167 -14.21 50.77 -26.80
N ILE A 168 -13.67 51.99 -26.96
CA ILE A 168 -12.28 52.20 -27.43
C ILE A 168 -11.28 51.55 -26.47
N ALA A 169 -11.49 51.66 -25.15
CA ALA A 169 -10.61 51.06 -24.15
C ALA A 169 -10.58 49.53 -24.25
N VAL A 170 -11.74 48.87 -24.37
CA VAL A 170 -11.80 47.40 -24.50
C VAL A 170 -11.19 46.92 -25.81
N MET A 171 -11.40 47.67 -26.91
CA MET A 171 -10.77 47.39 -28.20
C MET A 171 -9.25 47.52 -28.13
N ALA A 172 -8.75 48.62 -27.54
CA ALA A 172 -7.31 48.84 -27.35
C ALA A 172 -6.66 47.73 -26.49
N ILE A 173 -7.34 47.32 -25.42
CA ILE A 173 -6.92 46.17 -24.59
C ILE A 173 -6.84 44.89 -25.44
N GLY A 174 -7.85 44.61 -26.27
CA GLY A 174 -7.86 43.46 -27.18
C GLY A 174 -6.71 43.48 -28.20
N THR A 175 -6.41 44.65 -28.77
CA THR A 175 -5.30 44.84 -29.70
C THR A 175 -3.95 44.63 -29.01
N ILE A 176 -3.74 45.21 -27.82
CA ILE A 176 -2.52 45.05 -27.03
C ILE A 176 -2.28 43.57 -26.69
N VAL A 177 -3.33 42.85 -26.27
CA VAL A 177 -3.23 41.42 -25.94
C VAL A 177 -2.92 40.56 -27.17
N THR A 178 -3.48 40.90 -28.34
CA THR A 178 -3.19 40.20 -29.60
C THR A 178 -1.73 40.37 -30.04
N ILE A 179 -1.18 41.57 -29.88
CA ILE A 179 0.18 41.92 -30.33
C ILE A 179 1.24 41.54 -29.29
N TYR A 180 0.87 41.33 -28.02
CA TYR A 180 1.81 41.04 -26.93
C TYR A 180 2.84 39.93 -27.24
N PRO A 181 2.47 38.78 -27.86
CA PRO A 181 3.44 37.74 -28.22
C PRO A 181 4.49 38.17 -29.26
N MET A 182 4.25 39.24 -30.01
CA MET A 182 5.16 39.78 -31.02
C MET A 182 6.20 40.75 -30.44
N PHE A 183 6.05 41.19 -29.19
CA PHE A 183 7.02 42.09 -28.56
C PHE A 183 8.32 41.35 -28.21
N HIS A 184 9.47 41.99 -28.44
CA HIS A 184 10.78 41.48 -28.00
C HIS A 184 10.85 41.21 -26.48
N ALA A 185 9.97 41.83 -25.70
CA ALA A 185 9.84 41.62 -24.26
C ALA A 185 8.98 40.41 -23.86
N TYR A 186 8.42 39.66 -24.83
CA TYR A 186 7.63 38.47 -24.56
C TYR A 186 8.49 37.38 -23.89
N LYS A 187 8.13 37.03 -22.66
CA LYS A 187 8.67 35.88 -21.94
C LYS A 187 7.54 34.87 -21.73
N GLN A 188 7.78 33.60 -22.06
CA GLN A 188 6.80 32.52 -21.88
C GLN A 188 6.32 32.38 -20.43
N GLU A 189 7.16 32.72 -19.44
CA GLU A 189 6.77 32.70 -18.02
C GLU A 189 6.16 34.02 -17.52
N GLY A 190 6.13 35.08 -18.33
CA GLY A 190 5.73 36.43 -17.90
C GLY A 190 6.66 37.06 -16.87
N ASN A 191 6.38 38.31 -16.48
CA ASN A 191 7.00 38.97 -15.32
C ASN A 191 5.95 39.13 -14.21
N GLY A 192 6.38 39.36 -12.96
CA GLY A 192 5.46 39.47 -11.81
C GLY A 192 4.34 40.52 -11.98
N LEU A 193 4.60 41.59 -12.73
CA LEU A 193 3.60 42.60 -13.09
C LEU A 193 2.51 42.05 -14.03
N LEU A 194 2.88 41.22 -15.01
CA LEU A 194 1.95 40.59 -15.96
C LEU A 194 1.06 39.54 -15.30
N HIS A 195 1.58 38.82 -14.29
CA HIS A 195 0.79 37.88 -13.49
C HIS A 195 -0.37 38.58 -12.76
N VAL A 196 -0.17 39.83 -12.32
CA VAL A 196 -1.21 40.63 -11.65
C VAL A 196 -2.15 41.31 -12.64
N LEU A 197 -1.66 41.77 -13.79
CA LEU A 197 -2.48 42.47 -14.80
C LEU A 197 -3.44 41.54 -15.54
N TRP A 198 -3.03 40.32 -15.85
CA TRP A 198 -3.82 39.38 -16.65
C TRP A 198 -5.22 39.09 -16.08
N PRO A 199 -5.37 38.77 -14.77
CA PRO A 199 -6.68 38.58 -14.16
C PRO A 199 -7.54 39.84 -14.10
N ILE A 200 -6.92 41.00 -13.86
CA ILE A 200 -7.61 42.29 -13.85
C ILE A 200 -8.22 42.55 -15.23
N LEU A 201 -7.47 42.25 -16.28
CA LEU A 201 -7.92 42.39 -17.66
C LEU A 201 -9.10 41.46 -17.99
N LEU A 202 -9.02 40.19 -17.57
CA LEU A 202 -10.14 39.25 -17.71
C LEU A 202 -11.37 39.69 -16.89
N CYS A 203 -11.18 40.30 -15.72
CA CYS A 203 -12.27 40.86 -14.92
C CYS A 203 -12.95 42.03 -15.66
N ILE A 204 -12.16 42.92 -16.24
CA ILE A 204 -12.67 44.07 -17.01
C ILE A 204 -13.49 43.59 -18.20
N VAL A 205 -12.97 42.64 -18.99
CA VAL A 205 -13.64 42.21 -20.21
C VAL A 205 -14.82 41.26 -19.95
N PHE A 206 -14.64 40.22 -19.14
CA PHE A 206 -15.69 39.21 -18.93
C PHE A 206 -16.76 39.62 -17.91
N PHE A 207 -16.50 40.58 -17.01
CA PHE A 207 -17.43 40.95 -15.95
C PHE A 207 -17.90 42.40 -16.07
N ILE A 208 -16.99 43.36 -16.02
CA ILE A 208 -17.35 44.79 -15.98
C ILE A 208 -17.97 45.21 -17.30
N SER A 209 -17.27 44.96 -18.41
CA SER A 209 -17.69 45.37 -19.75
C SER A 209 -19.04 44.77 -20.14
N GLY A 210 -19.28 43.49 -19.84
CA GLY A 210 -20.56 42.85 -20.13
C GLY A 210 -21.75 43.45 -19.39
N ILE A 211 -21.59 43.83 -18.12
CA ILE A 211 -22.65 44.52 -17.36
C ILE A 211 -22.86 45.93 -17.89
N THR A 212 -21.78 46.65 -18.23
CA THR A 212 -21.88 47.98 -18.82
C THR A 212 -22.64 47.95 -20.15
N TYR A 213 -22.34 46.99 -21.03
CA TYR A 213 -23.06 46.84 -22.30
C TYR A 213 -24.51 46.39 -22.12
N MET A 214 -24.80 45.50 -21.16
CA MET A 214 -26.19 45.15 -20.81
C MET A 214 -26.98 46.37 -20.33
N LYS A 215 -26.38 47.28 -19.55
CA LYS A 215 -27.05 48.54 -19.16
C LYS A 215 -27.29 49.44 -20.36
N LEU A 216 -26.28 49.64 -21.20
CA LEU A 216 -26.35 50.52 -22.38
C LEU A 216 -27.32 50.03 -23.46
N SER A 217 -27.55 48.72 -23.53
CA SER A 217 -28.52 48.09 -24.44
C SER A 217 -29.93 47.99 -23.87
N HIS A 218 -30.17 48.40 -22.62
CA HIS A 218 -31.37 48.07 -21.84
C HIS A 218 -31.69 46.57 -21.82
N PHE A 219 -30.68 45.76 -21.52
CA PHE A 219 -30.78 44.31 -21.36
C PHE A 219 -31.33 43.61 -22.61
N SER A 220 -30.89 44.03 -23.80
CA SER A 220 -31.25 43.37 -25.04
C SER A 220 -30.90 41.88 -24.98
N PRO A 221 -31.73 40.97 -25.56
CA PRO A 221 -31.49 39.53 -25.48
C PRO A 221 -30.09 39.11 -25.96
N MET A 222 -29.55 39.79 -26.98
CA MET A 222 -28.21 39.54 -27.50
C MET A 222 -27.10 39.94 -26.51
N SER A 223 -27.24 41.10 -25.85
CA SER A 223 -26.27 41.53 -24.84
C SER A 223 -26.27 40.61 -23.61
N CYS A 224 -27.45 40.12 -23.23
CA CYS A 224 -27.61 39.12 -22.19
C CYS A 224 -26.96 37.78 -22.59
N ALA A 225 -27.23 37.28 -23.80
CA ALA A 225 -26.64 36.03 -24.31
C ALA A 225 -25.11 36.07 -24.35
N LEU A 226 -24.52 37.17 -24.84
CA LEU A 226 -23.08 37.35 -24.87
C LEU A 226 -22.47 37.46 -23.47
N PHE A 227 -23.20 38.02 -22.50
CA PHE A 227 -22.79 37.98 -21.10
C PHE A 227 -22.77 36.54 -20.54
N ILE A 228 -23.74 35.69 -20.89
CA ILE A 228 -23.74 34.26 -20.51
C ILE A 228 -22.52 33.55 -21.12
N VAL A 229 -22.24 33.79 -22.39
CA VAL A 229 -21.07 33.22 -23.09
C VAL A 229 -19.77 33.66 -22.40
N ASN A 230 -19.66 34.92 -21.99
CA ASN A 230 -18.51 35.42 -21.22
C ASN A 230 -18.35 34.71 -19.86
N LYS A 231 -19.44 34.33 -19.19
CA LYS A 231 -19.36 33.53 -17.95
C LYS A 231 -18.91 32.11 -18.22
N GLY A 232 -19.38 31.50 -19.30
CA GLY A 232 -18.88 30.22 -19.78
C GLY A 232 -17.37 30.27 -20.08
N LEU A 233 -16.93 31.26 -20.85
CA LEU A 233 -15.53 31.42 -21.25
C LEU A 233 -14.62 31.78 -20.06
N SER A 234 -15.10 32.64 -19.15
CA SER A 234 -14.39 32.94 -17.90
C SER A 234 -14.22 31.70 -17.01
N SER A 235 -15.16 30.75 -17.04
CA SER A 235 -15.04 29.49 -16.29
C SER A 235 -14.01 28.51 -16.89
N LEU A 236 -13.68 28.68 -18.17
CA LEU A 236 -12.63 27.92 -18.86
C LEU A 236 -11.24 28.53 -18.60
N LEU A 237 -11.14 29.86 -18.51
CA LEU A 237 -9.88 30.58 -18.41
C LEU A 237 -9.44 30.90 -16.96
N LEU A 238 -10.37 30.90 -16.00
CA LEU A 238 -10.09 31.23 -14.61
C LEU A 238 -10.63 30.14 -13.65
N PRO A 239 -9.92 29.87 -12.53
CA PRO A 239 -10.47 29.07 -11.45
C PRO A 239 -11.79 29.62 -10.94
N TYR A 240 -12.72 28.72 -10.65
CA TYR A 240 -14.09 29.06 -10.22
C TYR A 240 -14.16 29.96 -8.97
N THR A 241 -13.17 29.87 -8.08
CA THR A 241 -13.09 30.72 -6.89
C THR A 241 -12.89 32.18 -7.27
N ILE A 242 -12.01 32.42 -8.26
CA ILE A 242 -11.75 33.76 -8.79
C ILE A 242 -12.97 34.28 -9.53
N THR A 243 -13.64 33.46 -10.35
CA THR A 243 -14.83 33.91 -11.08
C THR A 243 -15.97 34.29 -10.14
N ILE A 244 -16.17 33.57 -9.04
CA ILE A 244 -17.16 33.92 -7.99
C ILE A 244 -16.76 35.21 -7.27
N VAL A 245 -15.49 35.37 -6.90
CA VAL A 245 -15.00 36.58 -6.23
C VAL A 245 -15.13 37.80 -7.15
N MET A 246 -14.72 37.69 -8.42
CA MET A 246 -14.86 38.75 -9.42
C MET A 246 -16.32 39.07 -9.70
N LEU A 247 -17.21 38.07 -9.81
CA LEU A 247 -18.64 38.30 -9.98
C LEU A 247 -19.23 39.03 -8.77
N SER A 248 -18.90 38.58 -7.55
CA SER A 248 -19.40 39.18 -6.31
C SER A 248 -18.90 40.62 -6.14
N PHE A 249 -17.61 40.85 -6.46
CA PHE A 249 -17.02 42.18 -6.46
C PHE A 249 -17.73 43.10 -7.46
N VAL A 250 -17.91 42.64 -8.71
CA VAL A 250 -18.58 43.42 -9.76
C VAL A 250 -20.06 43.67 -9.43
N LEU A 251 -20.77 42.72 -8.81
CA LEU A 251 -22.14 42.93 -8.32
C LEU A 251 -22.20 43.96 -7.18
N LEU A 252 -21.19 44.01 -6.31
CA LEU A 252 -21.11 44.99 -5.22
C LEU A 252 -20.87 46.41 -5.76
N ILE A 253 -20.01 46.55 -6.76
CA ILE A 253 -19.71 47.85 -7.38
C ILE A 253 -20.64 48.20 -8.55
N TYR A 254 -21.55 47.30 -8.97
CA TYR A 254 -22.34 47.47 -10.19
C TYR A 254 -23.17 48.76 -10.19
N ARG A 255 -23.65 49.22 -9.02
CA ARG A 255 -24.40 50.48 -8.88
C ARG A 255 -23.53 51.72 -9.12
N TRP A 256 -22.22 51.58 -8.88
CA TRP A 256 -21.23 52.65 -9.06
C TRP A 256 -20.54 52.60 -10.43
N ILE A 257 -20.74 51.54 -11.22
CA ILE A 257 -20.26 51.47 -12.60
C ILE A 257 -21.22 52.25 -13.52
N PRO A 258 -20.78 53.35 -14.17
CA PRO A 258 -21.61 54.11 -15.09
C PRO A 258 -21.97 53.29 -16.34
N PRO A 259 -23.14 53.48 -16.97
CA PRO A 259 -24.12 54.54 -16.72
C PRO A 259 -25.00 54.32 -15.47
N HIS A 260 -25.24 55.42 -14.75
CA HIS A 260 -26.23 55.51 -13.67
C HIS A 260 -27.62 55.71 -14.29
N LEU A 261 -28.16 54.67 -14.92
CA LEU A 261 -29.53 54.68 -15.42
C LEU A 261 -30.47 54.42 -14.25
N ASP A 262 -31.44 55.31 -14.03
CA ASP A 262 -32.59 55.00 -13.19
C ASP A 262 -33.34 53.83 -13.84
N LEU A 263 -33.33 52.67 -13.18
CA LEU A 263 -34.06 51.47 -13.60
C LEU A 263 -35.57 51.71 -13.43
N VAL A 264 -36.16 52.47 -14.35
CA VAL A 264 -37.60 52.80 -14.35
C VAL A 264 -38.35 51.68 -15.07
N SER A 265 -38.58 50.56 -14.38
CA SER A 265 -39.77 49.69 -14.51
C SER A 265 -39.59 48.39 -13.71
N TYR A 266 -40.62 48.01 -12.95
CA TYR A 266 -40.71 46.74 -12.21
C TYR A 266 -40.51 45.50 -13.10
N LYS A 267 -40.78 45.64 -14.41
CA LYS A 267 -40.64 44.58 -15.42
C LYS A 267 -39.18 44.31 -15.80
N GLU A 268 -38.33 45.34 -15.81
CA GLU A 268 -36.89 45.25 -16.13
C GLU A 268 -36.05 44.82 -14.91
N LEU A 269 -36.56 45.05 -13.70
CA LEU A 269 -35.94 44.56 -12.46
C LEU A 269 -36.08 43.04 -12.29
N ILE A 270 -37.24 42.47 -12.66
CA ILE A 270 -37.47 41.02 -12.59
C ILE A 270 -36.63 40.29 -13.65
N THR A 271 -36.50 40.83 -14.86
CA THR A 271 -35.66 40.21 -15.91
C THR A 271 -34.18 40.24 -15.55
N THR A 272 -33.71 41.27 -14.86
CA THR A 272 -32.30 41.35 -14.42
C THR A 272 -31.98 40.39 -13.28
N GLU A 273 -32.82 40.31 -12.24
CA GLU A 273 -32.58 39.36 -11.13
C GLU A 273 -32.76 37.90 -11.55
N THR A 274 -33.73 37.61 -12.42
CA THR A 274 -33.93 36.24 -12.94
C THR A 274 -32.82 35.83 -13.90
N MET A 275 -32.29 36.72 -14.74
CA MET A 275 -31.16 36.41 -15.63
C MET A 275 -29.85 36.27 -14.87
N ILE A 276 -29.61 37.07 -13.82
CA ILE A 276 -28.46 36.90 -12.92
C ILE A 276 -28.58 35.55 -12.18
N GLY A 277 -29.77 35.19 -11.70
CA GLY A 277 -30.05 33.88 -11.10
C GLY A 277 -29.81 32.72 -12.07
N LEU A 278 -30.30 32.83 -13.31
CA LEU A 278 -30.18 31.79 -14.33
C LEU A 278 -28.73 31.61 -14.79
N THR A 279 -27.99 32.70 -14.97
CA THR A 279 -26.57 32.66 -15.35
C THR A 279 -25.70 32.08 -14.24
N ILE A 280 -25.96 32.41 -12.98
CA ILE A 280 -25.29 31.78 -11.83
C ILE A 280 -25.62 30.28 -11.79
N LEU A 281 -26.87 29.90 -12.00
CA LEU A 281 -27.33 28.51 -11.92
C LEU A 281 -26.77 27.64 -13.07
N LEU A 282 -26.77 28.15 -14.31
CA LEU A 282 -26.14 27.50 -15.46
C LEU A 282 -24.62 27.41 -15.31
N SER A 283 -23.97 28.46 -14.83
CA SER A 283 -22.52 28.45 -14.54
C SER A 283 -22.18 27.42 -13.46
N CYS A 284 -23.02 27.27 -12.43
CA CYS A 284 -22.86 26.28 -11.38
C CYS A 284 -23.12 24.83 -11.85
N LEU A 285 -24.06 24.60 -12.77
CA LEU A 285 -24.37 23.28 -13.32
C LEU A 285 -23.27 22.80 -14.29
N VAL A 286 -22.84 23.67 -15.20
CA VAL A 286 -21.71 23.39 -16.12
C VAL A 286 -20.42 23.17 -15.32
N TYR A 287 -20.21 23.96 -14.26
CA TYR A 287 -19.14 23.77 -13.29
C TYR A 287 -19.20 22.41 -12.57
N ARG A 288 -20.38 22.00 -12.06
CA ARG A 288 -20.56 20.72 -11.38
C ARG A 288 -20.29 19.54 -12.33
N TYR A 289 -20.68 19.66 -13.60
CA TYR A 289 -20.46 18.65 -14.61
C TYR A 289 -18.98 18.52 -15.00
N LEU A 290 -18.33 19.63 -15.39
CA LEU A 290 -16.92 19.62 -15.84
C LEU A 290 -15.97 19.27 -14.70
N ARG A 291 -16.19 19.80 -13.48
CA ARG A 291 -15.34 19.56 -12.31
C ARG A 291 -15.33 18.09 -11.86
N ASN A 292 -16.46 17.40 -11.99
CA ASN A 292 -16.58 16.02 -11.53
C ASN A 292 -15.91 15.02 -12.47
N THR A 293 -15.86 15.29 -13.77
CA THR A 293 -15.23 14.41 -14.76
C THR A 293 -13.73 14.65 -14.89
N THR A 294 -13.26 15.90 -15.00
CA THR A 294 -11.82 16.18 -15.19
C THR A 294 -10.99 16.03 -13.91
N ASN A 295 -11.45 16.47 -12.73
CA ASN A 295 -10.64 16.30 -11.51
C ASN A 295 -10.52 14.83 -11.08
N ARG A 296 -11.58 14.02 -11.26
CA ARG A 296 -11.50 12.59 -10.94
C ARG A 296 -10.54 11.85 -11.86
N GLN A 297 -10.48 12.19 -13.14
CA GLN A 297 -9.57 11.51 -14.07
C GLN A 297 -8.14 12.03 -13.96
N LEU A 298 -7.93 13.35 -13.86
CA LEU A 298 -6.58 13.94 -13.80
C LEU A 298 -5.88 13.76 -12.46
N GLN A 299 -6.59 13.87 -11.33
CA GLN A 299 -5.97 13.67 -10.02
C GLN A 299 -5.61 12.20 -9.80
N THR A 300 -6.45 11.27 -10.26
CA THR A 300 -6.13 9.84 -10.16
C THR A 300 -4.96 9.47 -11.07
N ILE A 301 -4.93 9.94 -12.32
CA ILE A 301 -3.82 9.63 -13.25
C ILE A 301 -2.50 10.31 -12.83
N ALA A 302 -2.53 11.56 -12.37
CA ALA A 302 -1.33 12.29 -11.99
C ALA A 302 -0.76 11.83 -10.64
N LEU A 303 -1.62 11.52 -9.66
CA LEU A 303 -1.19 11.05 -8.35
C LEU A 303 -0.68 9.61 -8.43
N THR A 304 -1.32 8.74 -9.23
CA THR A 304 -0.82 7.38 -9.50
C THR A 304 0.50 7.42 -10.26
N ARG A 305 0.65 8.23 -11.33
CA ARG A 305 1.94 8.34 -12.04
C ARG A 305 3.05 8.96 -11.19
N SER A 306 2.75 9.98 -10.39
CA SER A 306 3.75 10.63 -9.53
C SER A 306 4.14 9.74 -8.35
N CYS A 307 3.21 8.99 -7.75
CA CYS A 307 3.56 7.98 -6.74
C CYS A 307 4.35 6.84 -7.36
N ASP A 308 3.93 6.29 -8.50
CA ASP A 308 4.65 5.18 -9.14
C ASP A 308 6.06 5.60 -9.59
N GLN A 309 6.23 6.84 -10.08
CA GLN A 309 7.55 7.39 -10.42
C GLN A 309 8.39 7.72 -9.18
N GLN A 310 7.83 8.29 -8.11
CA GLN A 310 8.57 8.53 -6.87
C GLN A 310 8.95 7.24 -6.15
N TYR A 311 8.05 6.26 -6.05
CA TYR A 311 8.37 4.96 -5.46
C TYR A 311 9.41 4.20 -6.29
N ALA A 312 9.34 4.28 -7.62
CA ALA A 312 10.38 3.71 -8.48
C ALA A 312 11.72 4.45 -8.29
N LEU A 313 11.76 5.79 -8.34
CA LEU A 313 12.97 6.59 -8.15
C LEU A 313 13.57 6.47 -6.75
N ASP A 314 12.74 6.48 -5.71
CA ASP A 314 13.18 6.29 -4.32
C ASP A 314 13.70 4.86 -4.09
N SER A 315 13.15 3.87 -4.81
CA SER A 315 13.72 2.51 -4.82
C SER A 315 15.05 2.42 -5.58
N LEU A 316 15.24 3.26 -6.62
CA LEU A 316 16.44 3.38 -7.45
C LEU A 316 17.53 4.28 -6.84
N HIS A 317 17.30 5.03 -5.77
CA HIS A 317 18.34 5.89 -5.17
C HIS A 317 18.72 5.49 -3.74
N ASN A 318 18.06 4.48 -3.17
CA ASN A 318 18.36 4.02 -1.83
C ASN A 318 19.57 3.07 -1.85
N GLN A 319 20.75 3.59 -1.50
CA GLN A 319 22.03 2.87 -1.47
C GLN A 319 21.99 1.60 -0.59
N ALA A 320 21.15 1.59 0.44
CA ALA A 320 20.91 0.41 1.27
C ALA A 320 20.15 -0.70 0.53
N ASN A 321 19.27 -0.36 -0.43
CA ASN A 321 18.57 -1.34 -1.27
C ASN A 321 19.50 -1.89 -2.36
N TRP A 322 20.38 -1.09 -2.96
CA TRP A 322 21.31 -1.54 -3.99
C TRP A 322 22.30 -2.58 -3.49
N ASN A 323 22.92 -2.34 -2.33
CA ASN A 323 23.80 -3.31 -1.68
C ASN A 323 23.05 -4.58 -1.25
N ARG A 324 21.73 -4.48 -0.99
CA ARG A 324 20.85 -5.62 -0.71
C ARG A 324 20.43 -6.38 -1.97
N LEU A 325 20.38 -5.71 -3.12
CA LEU A 325 19.91 -6.22 -4.41
C LEU A 325 21.05 -6.74 -5.30
N ASP A 326 22.30 -6.35 -5.04
CA ASP A 326 23.49 -6.88 -5.71
C ASP A 326 24.66 -6.99 -4.71
N PRO A 327 24.64 -7.97 -3.80
CA PRO A 327 25.68 -8.13 -2.79
C PRO A 327 27.01 -8.63 -3.40
N THR A 328 26.95 -9.31 -4.54
CA THR A 328 28.11 -9.91 -5.21
C THR A 328 29.04 -8.86 -5.81
N TYR A 329 28.51 -7.69 -6.19
CA TYR A 329 29.28 -6.56 -6.74
C TYR A 329 29.06 -5.24 -5.99
N ASN A 330 28.63 -5.26 -4.72
CA ASN A 330 28.36 -4.06 -3.90
C ASN A 330 27.44 -3.03 -4.59
N GLY A 331 26.36 -3.49 -5.23
CA GLY A 331 25.40 -2.61 -5.90
C GLY A 331 25.85 -2.07 -7.25
N LYS A 332 27.08 -2.37 -7.69
CA LYS A 332 27.74 -1.67 -8.79
C LYS A 332 27.13 -1.95 -10.16
N VAL A 333 26.68 -3.19 -10.44
CA VAL A 333 26.06 -3.52 -11.74
C VAL A 333 24.73 -2.80 -11.91
N LEU A 334 23.94 -2.76 -10.84
CA LEU A 334 22.64 -2.08 -10.84
C LEU A 334 22.79 -0.54 -10.83
N GLN A 335 23.84 -0.03 -10.18
CA GLN A 335 24.23 1.37 -10.22
C GLN A 335 24.67 1.79 -11.64
N ASP A 336 25.53 1.01 -12.29
CA ASP A 336 26.01 1.25 -13.65
C ASP A 336 24.84 1.26 -14.66
N MET A 337 23.86 0.36 -14.51
CA MET A 337 22.64 0.34 -15.32
C MET A 337 21.72 1.54 -15.07
N ALA A 338 21.61 2.01 -13.82
CA ALA A 338 20.84 3.20 -13.47
C ALA A 338 21.49 4.48 -14.00
N ASP A 339 22.82 4.57 -13.90
CA ASP A 339 23.62 5.66 -14.43
C ASP A 339 23.61 5.70 -15.96
N GLU A 340 23.56 4.54 -16.65
CA GLU A 340 23.34 4.45 -18.10
C GLU A 340 21.95 4.93 -18.54
N LEU A 341 20.93 4.81 -17.69
CA LEU A 341 19.56 5.22 -17.97
C LEU A 341 19.31 6.72 -17.71
N ASN A 342 20.12 7.33 -16.84
CA ASN A 342 19.98 8.71 -16.37
C ASN A 342 19.96 9.78 -17.49
N PRO A 343 20.78 9.68 -18.57
CA PRO A 343 20.76 10.64 -19.66
C PRO A 343 19.54 10.53 -20.59
N TYR A 344 18.85 9.37 -20.60
CA TYR A 344 17.83 9.03 -21.61
C TYR A 344 16.38 9.21 -21.15
N VAL A 345 16.17 9.71 -19.93
CA VAL A 345 14.85 9.97 -19.33
C VAL A 345 13.99 10.95 -20.19
N ALA A 346 14.61 11.72 -21.06
CA ALA A 346 13.93 12.70 -21.91
C ALA A 346 13.76 12.30 -23.40
N SER A 347 14.44 11.27 -23.92
CA SER A 347 14.63 11.14 -25.39
C SER A 347 14.48 9.74 -26.02
N LEU A 348 14.08 8.69 -25.29
CA LEU A 348 13.89 7.36 -25.90
C LEU A 348 12.49 7.20 -26.55
N PRO A 349 12.39 6.53 -27.72
CA PRO A 349 11.11 6.09 -28.26
C PRO A 349 10.42 5.12 -27.28
N ILE A 350 9.11 5.34 -27.07
CA ILE A 350 8.29 4.67 -26.05
C ILE A 350 8.44 3.13 -26.06
N GLN A 351 8.60 2.50 -27.23
CA GLN A 351 8.71 1.05 -27.36
C GLN A 351 10.02 0.45 -26.80
N GLU A 352 11.14 1.16 -26.94
CA GLU A 352 12.44 0.66 -26.48
C GLU A 352 12.60 0.86 -24.96
N PHE A 353 12.05 1.96 -24.45
CA PHE A 353 11.86 2.20 -23.02
C PHE A 353 10.95 1.13 -22.39
N GLN A 354 9.83 0.79 -23.04
CA GLN A 354 8.94 -0.28 -22.58
C GLN A 354 9.63 -1.65 -22.56
N LYS A 355 10.51 -1.95 -23.52
CA LYS A 355 11.26 -3.22 -23.57
C LYS A 355 12.30 -3.32 -22.44
N LYS A 356 13.02 -2.24 -22.13
CA LYS A 356 13.97 -2.20 -21.00
C LYS A 356 13.26 -2.21 -19.64
N LEU A 357 12.14 -1.49 -19.51
CA LEU A 357 11.28 -1.52 -18.33
C LEU A 357 10.69 -2.93 -18.11
N TYR A 358 10.36 -3.64 -19.18
CA TYR A 358 9.91 -5.04 -19.13
C TYR A 358 11.01 -5.94 -18.56
N ILE A 359 12.24 -5.89 -19.08
CA ILE A 359 13.37 -6.71 -18.58
C ILE A 359 13.69 -6.40 -17.10
N PHE A 360 13.64 -5.13 -16.71
CA PHE A 360 13.82 -4.71 -15.32
C PHE A 360 12.67 -5.21 -14.43
N SER A 361 11.42 -5.11 -14.89
CA SER A 361 10.25 -5.67 -14.19
C SER A 361 10.33 -7.19 -14.05
N GLN A 362 10.87 -7.90 -15.04
CA GLN A 362 11.09 -9.35 -14.98
C GLN A 362 12.21 -9.72 -14.01
N SER A 363 13.23 -8.87 -13.87
CA SER A 363 14.32 -9.06 -12.91
C SER A 363 13.86 -8.77 -11.47
N LEU A 364 13.04 -7.73 -11.27
CA LEU A 364 12.31 -7.47 -10.03
C LEU A 364 11.29 -8.57 -9.72
N LEU A 365 10.63 -9.15 -10.73
CA LEU A 365 9.71 -10.26 -10.59
C LEU A 365 10.44 -11.54 -10.19
N LYS A 366 11.62 -11.79 -10.77
CA LYS A 366 12.52 -12.90 -10.40
C LYS A 366 13.03 -12.73 -8.97
N ARG A 367 13.45 -11.51 -8.59
CA ARG A 367 13.86 -11.20 -7.22
C ARG A 367 12.71 -11.20 -6.22
N ALA A 368 11.53 -10.74 -6.59
CA ALA A 368 10.33 -10.84 -5.77
C ALA A 368 9.89 -12.30 -5.65
N LYS A 369 10.07 -13.12 -6.70
CA LYS A 369 9.92 -14.57 -6.58
C LYS A 369 10.92 -15.13 -5.57
N GLU A 370 12.19 -14.75 -5.61
CA GLU A 370 13.26 -15.11 -4.66
C GLU A 370 13.04 -14.54 -3.22
N GLU A 371 12.43 -13.36 -3.06
CA GLU A 371 12.02 -12.78 -1.77
C GLU A 371 10.70 -13.37 -1.25
N ARG A 372 9.79 -13.79 -2.13
CA ARG A 372 8.55 -14.55 -1.78
C ARG A 372 8.84 -16.00 -1.44
N THR A 373 10.00 -16.44 -1.89
CA THR A 373 10.66 -17.67 -1.52
C THR A 373 11.35 -17.46 -0.18
N SER A 374 11.91 -16.28 0.13
CA SER A 374 12.30 -15.91 1.51
C SER A 374 11.17 -16.15 2.53
N THR A 375 11.34 -17.22 3.29
CA THR A 375 10.39 -17.80 4.23
C THR A 375 10.19 -16.95 5.45
N LEU A 376 8.99 -17.04 6.01
CA LEU A 376 8.78 -16.62 7.39
C LEU A 376 9.75 -17.44 8.27
N ASP A 377 10.45 -16.79 9.18
CA ASP A 377 11.28 -17.52 10.15
C ASP A 377 10.34 -18.23 11.14
N SER A 378 10.61 -19.50 11.46
CA SER A 378 9.89 -20.22 12.52
C SER A 378 9.90 -19.48 13.87
N LYS A 379 10.92 -18.65 14.14
CA LYS A 379 11.04 -17.80 15.34
C LYS A 379 10.14 -16.57 15.28
N SER A 380 9.78 -16.10 14.08
CA SER A 380 8.86 -14.97 13.87
C SER A 380 7.38 -15.34 14.08
N ILE A 381 7.07 -16.65 14.14
CA ILE A 381 5.74 -17.17 14.39
C ILE A 381 5.44 -17.14 15.89
N HIS A 382 4.48 -16.30 16.27
CA HIS A 382 4.06 -16.09 17.64
C HIS A 382 2.60 -16.51 17.84
N LYS A 383 2.23 -16.78 19.09
CA LYS A 383 0.83 -17.05 19.46
C LYS A 383 0.08 -15.71 19.50
N VAL A 384 -0.92 -15.57 18.63
CA VAL A 384 -1.67 -14.32 18.51
C VAL A 384 -3.14 -14.51 18.79
N ASP A 385 -3.72 -13.56 19.54
CA ASP A 385 -5.16 -13.48 19.78
C ASP A 385 -5.86 -12.90 18.53
N ILE A 386 -6.76 -13.70 17.96
CA ILE A 386 -7.43 -13.40 16.68
C ILE A 386 -8.29 -12.14 16.80
N GLU A 387 -9.07 -12.02 17.89
CA GLU A 387 -9.98 -10.90 18.10
C GLU A 387 -9.22 -9.60 18.33
N LYS A 388 -8.11 -9.67 19.08
CA LYS A 388 -7.23 -8.52 19.30
C LYS A 388 -6.65 -7.99 17.99
N LEU A 389 -6.24 -8.87 17.07
CA LEU A 389 -5.69 -8.44 15.79
C LEU A 389 -6.76 -7.90 14.84
N ILE A 390 -7.96 -8.50 14.80
CA ILE A 390 -9.08 -7.96 14.03
C ILE A 390 -9.43 -6.54 14.50
N LEU A 391 -9.51 -6.34 15.82
CA LEU A 391 -9.78 -5.02 16.40
C LEU A 391 -8.69 -4.02 16.03
N LYS A 392 -7.41 -4.43 16.12
CA LYS A 392 -6.28 -3.59 15.76
C LYS A 392 -6.32 -3.19 14.28
N SER A 393 -6.56 -4.13 13.37
CA SER A 393 -6.69 -3.86 11.93
C SER A 393 -7.89 -2.95 11.63
N TYR A 394 -9.03 -3.17 12.29
CA TYR A 394 -10.21 -2.30 12.18
C TYR A 394 -9.91 -0.86 12.64
N GLU A 395 -9.26 -0.69 13.80
CA GLU A 395 -8.85 0.63 14.30
C GLU A 395 -7.85 1.31 13.37
N THR A 396 -6.91 0.55 12.79
CA THR A 396 -5.93 1.07 11.82
C THR A 396 -6.63 1.63 10.59
N VAL A 397 -7.61 0.91 10.00
CA VAL A 397 -8.39 1.42 8.86
C VAL A 397 -9.23 2.63 9.28
N ARG A 398 -9.88 2.58 10.45
CA ARG A 398 -10.68 3.70 10.97
C ARG A 398 -9.85 4.97 11.18
N LYS A 399 -8.59 4.86 11.61
CA LYS A 399 -7.65 6.00 11.77
C LYS A 399 -7.30 6.69 10.45
N LEU A 400 -7.55 6.05 9.30
CA LEU A 400 -7.33 6.63 7.98
C LEU A 400 -8.51 7.50 7.51
N ASP A 401 -9.48 7.81 8.38
CA ASP A 401 -10.71 8.57 8.07
C ASP A 401 -11.56 7.92 6.96
N ILE A 402 -11.47 6.59 6.80
CA ILE A 402 -12.27 5.81 5.87
C ILE A 402 -13.49 5.25 6.62
N PRO A 403 -14.72 5.49 6.15
CA PRO A 403 -15.91 4.89 6.75
C PRO A 403 -15.82 3.36 6.62
N ILE A 404 -15.95 2.65 7.75
CA ILE A 404 -15.95 1.19 7.81
C ILE A 404 -16.85 0.72 8.95
N GLN A 405 -17.79 -0.17 8.63
CA GLN A 405 -18.58 -0.93 9.59
C GLN A 405 -18.22 -2.41 9.47
N LEU A 406 -17.60 -2.97 10.49
CA LEU A 406 -17.16 -4.37 10.47
C LEU A 406 -18.17 -5.25 11.24
N LEU A 407 -18.73 -6.25 10.55
CA LEU A 407 -19.61 -7.27 11.13
C LEU A 407 -18.87 -8.60 11.19
N VAL A 408 -18.51 -9.03 12.41
CA VAL A 408 -17.74 -10.25 12.63
C VAL A 408 -18.66 -11.40 13.05
N THR A 409 -18.64 -12.50 12.31
CA THR A 409 -19.31 -13.76 12.65
C THR A 409 -18.28 -14.83 12.95
N LYS A 410 -18.12 -15.19 14.24
CA LYS A 410 -17.17 -16.23 14.67
C LYS A 410 -17.88 -17.57 14.88
N LYS A 411 -17.52 -18.58 14.10
CA LYS A 411 -18.04 -19.96 14.17
C LYS A 411 -16.89 -20.95 14.37
N THR A 412 -16.04 -20.69 15.35
CA THR A 412 -14.93 -21.55 15.78
C THR A 412 -14.73 -21.40 17.29
N LYS A 413 -14.22 -22.46 17.93
CA LYS A 413 -13.81 -22.43 19.34
C LYS A 413 -12.39 -21.88 19.53
N GLU A 414 -11.63 -21.74 18.44
CA GLU A 414 -10.25 -21.30 18.50
C GLU A 414 -10.14 -19.81 18.84
N LYS A 415 -9.25 -19.49 19.79
CA LYS A 415 -8.97 -18.11 20.22
C LYS A 415 -7.65 -17.59 19.66
N TYR A 416 -6.73 -18.49 19.35
CA TYR A 416 -5.36 -18.13 19.00
C TYR A 416 -4.93 -18.73 17.67
N LEU A 417 -4.11 -18.00 16.94
CA LEU A 417 -3.44 -18.45 15.72
C LEU A 417 -1.92 -18.34 15.93
N LEU A 418 -1.16 -19.38 15.57
CA LEU A 418 0.30 -19.29 15.53
C LEU A 418 0.72 -18.76 14.15
N THR A 419 0.94 -17.46 14.07
CA THR A 419 1.24 -16.73 12.82
C THR A 419 2.23 -15.59 13.08
N VAL A 420 2.72 -14.94 12.03
CA VAL A 420 3.49 -13.70 12.16
C VAL A 420 2.53 -12.52 12.42
N PRO A 421 2.56 -11.88 13.61
CA PRO A 421 1.53 -10.93 14.00
C PRO A 421 1.39 -9.74 13.05
N THR A 422 2.51 -9.19 12.59
CA THR A 422 2.56 -8.02 11.70
C THR A 422 2.01 -8.34 10.32
N THR A 423 2.35 -9.50 9.76
CA THR A 423 1.88 -9.94 8.46
C THR A 423 0.38 -10.25 8.48
N PHE A 424 -0.10 -10.90 9.54
CA PHE A 424 -1.53 -11.18 9.69
C PHE A 424 -2.37 -9.90 9.91
N GLU A 425 -1.87 -8.96 10.71
CA GLU A 425 -2.48 -7.63 10.86
C GLU A 425 -2.57 -6.89 9.52
N ARG A 426 -1.50 -6.93 8.73
CA ARG A 426 -1.41 -6.29 7.42
C ARG A 426 -2.39 -6.93 6.42
N LEU A 427 -2.48 -8.27 6.40
CA LEU A 427 -3.45 -9.01 5.59
C LEU A 427 -4.88 -8.53 5.85
N LEU A 428 -5.29 -8.46 7.11
CA LEU A 428 -6.65 -7.99 7.46
C LEU A 428 -6.85 -6.51 7.10
N THR A 429 -5.86 -5.65 7.40
CA THR A 429 -5.95 -4.21 7.16
C THR A 429 -6.10 -3.90 5.67
N ILE A 430 -5.29 -4.53 4.81
CA ILE A 430 -5.34 -4.35 3.35
C ILE A 430 -6.69 -4.78 2.80
N ASN A 431 -7.25 -5.89 3.27
CA ASN A 431 -8.52 -6.40 2.75
C ASN A 431 -9.73 -5.60 3.23
N PHE A 432 -9.72 -5.14 4.48
CA PHE A 432 -10.71 -4.17 4.96
C PHE A 432 -10.67 -2.88 4.14
N LEU A 433 -9.47 -2.36 3.88
CA LEU A 433 -9.25 -1.15 3.09
C LEU A 433 -9.73 -1.32 1.64
N ASN A 434 -9.31 -2.41 0.99
CA ASN A 434 -9.61 -2.69 -0.41
C ASN A 434 -11.12 -2.81 -0.65
N LEU A 435 -11.84 -3.50 0.25
CA LEU A 435 -13.28 -3.61 0.18
C LEU A 435 -13.94 -2.24 0.37
N CYS A 436 -13.55 -1.46 1.39
CA CYS A 436 -14.12 -0.13 1.65
C CYS A 436 -13.92 0.89 0.51
N GLN A 437 -12.88 0.71 -0.31
CA GLN A 437 -12.58 1.55 -1.48
C GLN A 437 -13.13 0.98 -2.79
N GLY A 438 -13.73 -0.22 -2.75
CA GLY A 438 -14.28 -0.91 -3.92
C GLY A 438 -15.50 -0.19 -4.50
N LYS A 439 -15.74 -0.40 -5.80
CA LYS A 439 -16.89 0.18 -6.53
C LYS A 439 -18.26 -0.32 -6.02
N TYR A 440 -18.25 -1.39 -5.25
CA TYR A 440 -19.42 -2.24 -4.95
C TYR A 440 -20.06 -1.96 -3.59
N ILE A 441 -19.48 -1.08 -2.78
CA ILE A 441 -19.94 -0.85 -1.41
C ILE A 441 -20.76 0.44 -1.30
N ILE A 442 -22.05 0.29 -0.99
CA ILE A 442 -22.99 1.42 -0.78
C ILE A 442 -22.93 1.92 0.68
N ASP A 443 -22.74 1.00 1.66
CA ASP A 443 -22.89 1.30 3.09
C ASP A 443 -21.60 1.14 3.93
N HIS A 444 -20.44 1.03 3.27
CA HIS A 444 -19.14 0.81 3.91
C HIS A 444 -19.08 -0.37 4.90
N THR A 445 -19.97 -1.35 4.71
CA THR A 445 -20.07 -2.52 5.59
C THR A 445 -19.21 -3.66 5.06
N VAL A 446 -18.39 -4.23 5.94
CA VAL A 446 -17.52 -5.38 5.67
C VAL A 446 -17.96 -6.53 6.56
N TYR A 447 -18.25 -7.68 5.96
CA TYR A 447 -18.59 -8.91 6.66
C TYR A 447 -17.34 -9.78 6.78
N LEU A 448 -16.97 -10.16 8.01
CA LEU A 448 -15.88 -11.11 8.28
C LEU A 448 -16.46 -12.35 8.97
N THR A 449 -16.39 -13.50 8.29
CA THR A 449 -16.81 -14.79 8.85
C THR A 449 -15.59 -15.68 9.10
N ILE A 450 -15.51 -16.28 10.30
CA ILE A 450 -14.40 -17.16 10.71
C ILE A 450 -14.93 -18.57 10.98
N LEU A 451 -14.38 -19.58 10.31
CA LEU A 451 -14.86 -20.97 10.31
C LEU A 451 -13.69 -21.97 10.40
N ASP A 452 -13.95 -23.15 10.97
CA ASP A 452 -12.98 -24.26 11.01
C ASP A 452 -12.94 -25.00 9.66
N THR A 453 -11.74 -25.35 9.18
CA THR A 453 -11.52 -26.15 7.96
C THR A 453 -10.19 -26.91 8.03
N LEU A 454 -9.82 -27.62 6.95
CA LEU A 454 -8.58 -28.39 6.84
C LEU A 454 -7.77 -27.96 5.61
N LEU A 455 -6.45 -27.92 5.75
CA LEU A 455 -5.50 -27.77 4.65
C LEU A 455 -4.77 -29.09 4.39
N SER A 456 -4.71 -29.50 3.12
CA SER A 456 -3.97 -30.66 2.63
C SER A 456 -2.77 -30.18 1.82
N TYR A 457 -1.59 -30.75 2.07
CA TYR A 457 -0.35 -30.42 1.33
C TYR A 457 0.06 -31.65 0.52
N PRO A 458 -0.30 -31.74 -0.77
CA PRO A 458 0.05 -32.85 -1.62
C PRO A 458 1.56 -32.85 -1.88
N PHE A 459 2.15 -34.03 -2.05
CA PHE A 459 3.51 -34.14 -2.56
C PHE A 459 3.55 -33.63 -4.01
N PRO A 460 4.63 -32.94 -4.44
CA PRO A 460 4.74 -32.46 -5.81
C PRO A 460 4.62 -33.62 -6.80
N GLU A 461 3.72 -33.53 -7.77
CA GLU A 461 3.67 -34.51 -8.86
C GLU A 461 4.95 -34.37 -9.70
N PRO A 462 5.70 -35.45 -9.93
CA PRO A 462 6.94 -35.36 -10.68
C PRO A 462 6.64 -34.97 -12.13
N ASN A 463 7.32 -33.92 -12.60
CA ASN A 463 7.51 -33.73 -14.03
C ASN A 463 8.10 -35.02 -14.62
N GLN A 464 7.49 -35.49 -15.71
CA GLN A 464 7.81 -36.73 -16.41
C GLN A 464 9.33 -36.95 -16.49
N VAL A 465 9.89 -37.91 -15.73
CA VAL A 465 11.03 -38.81 -16.07
C VAL A 465 11.63 -39.56 -14.86
N SER A 466 11.37 -39.24 -13.59
CA SER A 466 11.96 -40.01 -12.48
C SER A 466 11.17 -41.26 -12.08
N ILE A 467 11.85 -42.41 -12.05
CA ILE A 467 11.34 -43.73 -11.71
C ILE A 467 11.02 -43.80 -10.21
N TYR A 468 9.74 -43.82 -9.83
CA TYR A 468 9.33 -44.05 -8.44
C TYR A 468 8.60 -45.38 -8.24
N SER A 469 8.88 -46.02 -7.11
CA SER A 469 8.37 -47.34 -6.73
C SER A 469 6.94 -47.27 -6.15
N THR A 470 6.26 -48.41 -6.14
CA THR A 470 4.89 -48.62 -5.63
C THR A 470 4.63 -48.16 -4.19
N HIS A 471 5.66 -47.87 -3.39
CA HIS A 471 5.52 -47.41 -2.00
C HIS A 471 5.10 -45.95 -1.85
N GLU A 472 5.41 -45.06 -2.80
CA GLU A 472 5.03 -43.64 -2.70
C GLU A 472 3.51 -43.41 -2.85
N LYS A 473 2.80 -44.32 -3.52
CA LYS A 473 1.32 -44.31 -3.57
C LYS A 473 0.66 -44.53 -2.20
N GLN A 474 1.40 -44.94 -1.17
CA GLN A 474 0.88 -45.19 0.17
C GLN A 474 1.12 -44.04 1.17
N LEU A 475 1.94 -43.03 0.84
CA LEU A 475 2.15 -41.85 1.68
C LEU A 475 0.95 -40.90 1.57
N LYS A 476 0.22 -40.72 2.68
CA LYS A 476 -0.89 -39.76 2.74
C LYS A 476 -0.35 -38.34 2.89
N ALA A 477 -0.83 -37.43 2.04
CA ALA A 477 -0.55 -36.00 2.14
C ALA A 477 -0.83 -35.48 3.57
N PRO A 478 0.09 -34.71 4.19
CA PRO A 478 -0.15 -34.15 5.51
C PRO A 478 -1.36 -33.21 5.50
N ILE A 479 -2.24 -33.38 6.50
CA ILE A 479 -3.43 -32.56 6.70
C ILE A 479 -3.27 -31.78 8.00
N LEU A 480 -3.51 -30.47 7.95
CA LEU A 480 -3.46 -29.58 9.10
C LEU A 480 -4.82 -28.91 9.34
N SER A 481 -5.18 -28.74 10.61
CA SER A 481 -6.32 -27.92 11.01
C SER A 481 -6.06 -26.45 10.68
N ALA A 482 -7.06 -25.79 10.11
CA ALA A 482 -6.96 -24.44 9.58
C ALA A 482 -8.22 -23.63 9.90
N LEU A 483 -8.09 -22.30 9.81
CA LEU A 483 -9.19 -21.36 9.94
C LEU A 483 -9.41 -20.66 8.60
N ALA A 484 -10.66 -20.64 8.17
CA ALA A 484 -11.12 -19.88 7.01
C ALA A 484 -11.59 -18.48 7.46
N PHE A 485 -10.97 -17.46 6.92
CA PHE A 485 -11.33 -16.04 7.04
C PHE A 485 -11.99 -15.62 5.72
N PHE A 486 -13.31 -15.54 5.74
CA PHE A 486 -14.10 -15.08 4.61
C PHE A 486 -14.45 -13.61 4.78
N ILE A 487 -13.97 -12.75 3.89
CA ILE A 487 -14.19 -11.30 3.92
C ILE A 487 -15.01 -10.89 2.69
N SER A 488 -16.15 -10.24 2.91
CA SER A 488 -17.11 -9.90 1.85
C SER A 488 -17.72 -8.52 2.05
N ALA A 489 -18.14 -7.90 0.95
CA ALA A 489 -19.00 -6.71 0.95
C ALA A 489 -20.48 -7.06 1.19
N ASP A 490 -20.87 -8.29 0.85
CA ASP A 490 -22.25 -8.78 0.92
C ASP A 490 -22.44 -9.74 2.11
N ALA A 491 -23.68 -9.82 2.62
CA ALA A 491 -24.07 -10.66 3.75
C ALA A 491 -24.17 -12.17 3.43
N ASP A 492 -23.74 -12.57 2.23
CA ASP A 492 -23.89 -13.94 1.73
C ASP A 492 -23.12 -14.96 2.56
N ARG A 493 -23.66 -16.18 2.61
CA ARG A 493 -23.04 -17.28 3.32
C ARG A 493 -21.93 -17.90 2.46
N PRO A 494 -20.71 -18.05 3.00
CA PRO A 494 -19.64 -18.70 2.26
C PRO A 494 -19.93 -20.19 2.07
N ASN A 495 -19.70 -20.69 0.85
CA ASN A 495 -19.68 -22.12 0.57
C ASN A 495 -18.26 -22.64 0.84
N ILE A 496 -18.02 -23.23 2.02
CA ILE A 496 -16.69 -23.67 2.44
C ILE A 496 -16.53 -25.18 2.24
N SER A 497 -15.45 -25.56 1.56
CA SER A 497 -15.06 -26.97 1.39
C SER A 497 -14.53 -27.58 2.70
N PRO A 498 -14.74 -28.88 2.93
CA PRO A 498 -14.23 -29.55 4.13
C PRO A 498 -12.70 -29.64 4.16
N THR A 499 -12.04 -29.60 3.00
CA THR A 499 -10.58 -29.65 2.88
C THR A 499 -10.15 -28.88 1.64
N TYR A 500 -9.09 -28.07 1.77
CA TYR A 500 -8.48 -27.32 0.68
C TYR A 500 -7.06 -27.80 0.41
N VAL A 501 -6.72 -27.96 -0.87
CA VAL A 501 -5.42 -28.46 -1.30
C VAL A 501 -4.51 -27.27 -1.59
N VAL A 502 -3.36 -27.19 -0.92
CA VAL A 502 -2.34 -26.16 -1.14
C VAL A 502 -1.39 -26.67 -2.22
N THR A 503 -1.46 -26.13 -3.43
CA THR A 503 -0.45 -26.41 -4.46
C THR A 503 0.63 -25.32 -4.42
N ASP A 504 1.91 -25.72 -4.47
CA ASP A 504 3.05 -24.78 -4.48
C ASP A 504 3.29 -24.13 -5.86
N GLU A 505 2.47 -24.46 -6.86
CA GLU A 505 2.57 -23.88 -8.19
C GLU A 505 2.08 -22.42 -8.21
N ILE A 506 3.04 -21.49 -8.21
CA ILE A 506 2.79 -20.11 -8.64
C ILE A 506 2.60 -20.11 -10.15
N ASN A 507 1.41 -20.53 -10.59
CA ASN A 507 1.02 -20.57 -12.00
C ASN A 507 0.78 -19.14 -12.50
N SER A 508 1.85 -18.55 -13.05
CA SER A 508 1.91 -17.24 -13.69
C SER A 508 1.75 -16.03 -12.75
N CYS A 509 2.78 -15.18 -12.71
CA CYS A 509 2.73 -13.90 -12.01
C CYS A 509 2.64 -12.81 -13.08
N CYS A 510 1.42 -12.37 -13.38
CA CYS A 510 1.18 -11.21 -14.23
C CYS A 510 1.41 -9.94 -13.40
N ILE A 511 2.01 -8.90 -13.99
CA ILE A 511 2.11 -7.58 -13.34
C ILE A 511 0.66 -7.08 -13.11
N PRO A 512 0.26 -6.78 -11.87
CA PRO A 512 -1.09 -6.29 -11.57
C PRO A 512 -1.34 -4.99 -12.33
N LYS A 513 -2.40 -4.96 -13.14
CA LYS A 513 -2.75 -3.81 -13.99
C LYS A 513 -3.49 -2.70 -13.22
N THR A 514 -3.96 -3.01 -12.01
CA THR A 514 -4.73 -2.11 -11.15
C THR A 514 -4.29 -2.20 -9.69
N ILE A 515 -4.54 -1.15 -8.91
CA ILE A 515 -4.23 -1.13 -7.47
C ILE A 515 -4.99 -2.22 -6.69
N HIS A 516 -6.19 -2.57 -7.14
CA HIS A 516 -6.99 -3.66 -6.57
C HIS A 516 -6.32 -5.03 -6.79
N SER A 517 -5.85 -5.29 -8.02
CA SER A 517 -5.09 -6.50 -8.31
C SER A 517 -3.77 -6.55 -7.56
N LEU A 518 -3.16 -5.40 -7.22
CA LEU A 518 -1.95 -5.36 -6.40
C LEU A 518 -2.23 -5.83 -4.97
N TYR A 519 -3.28 -5.33 -4.33
CA TYR A 519 -3.66 -5.75 -2.97
C TYR A 519 -4.09 -7.22 -2.88
N GLN A 520 -4.74 -7.73 -3.92
CA GLN A 520 -5.07 -9.15 -4.04
C GLN A 520 -3.81 -10.02 -4.13
N GLU A 521 -2.85 -9.62 -4.96
CA GLU A 521 -1.58 -10.33 -5.08
C GLU A 521 -0.74 -10.25 -3.81
N GLU A 522 -0.75 -9.12 -3.12
CA GLU A 522 -0.09 -8.98 -1.82
C GLU A 522 -0.74 -9.88 -0.76
N SER A 523 -2.07 -9.93 -0.71
CA SER A 523 -2.80 -10.83 0.20
C SER A 523 -2.55 -12.30 -0.12
N ARG A 524 -2.51 -12.66 -1.41
CA ARG A 524 -2.16 -14.00 -1.90
C ARG A 524 -0.78 -14.41 -1.39
N GLN A 525 0.20 -13.53 -1.52
CA GLN A 525 1.58 -13.76 -1.07
C GLN A 525 1.66 -13.96 0.44
N MET A 526 0.97 -13.12 1.23
CA MET A 526 0.95 -13.27 2.69
C MET A 526 0.39 -14.63 3.11
N VAL A 527 -0.71 -15.06 2.49
CA VAL A 527 -1.36 -16.33 2.81
C VAL A 527 -0.52 -17.52 2.36
N GLN A 528 0.02 -17.49 1.15
CA GLN A 528 0.91 -18.53 0.64
C GLN A 528 2.21 -18.63 1.44
N ALA A 529 2.78 -17.52 1.93
CA ALA A 529 3.96 -17.55 2.80
C ALA A 529 3.70 -18.32 4.11
N HIS A 530 2.49 -18.23 4.66
CA HIS A 530 2.04 -19.00 5.82
C HIS A 530 1.56 -20.43 5.45
N GLY A 531 1.78 -20.86 4.20
CA GLY A 531 1.24 -22.08 3.58
C GLY A 531 -0.27 -22.23 3.73
N GLY A 532 -0.97 -21.11 3.63
CA GLY A 532 -2.41 -21.06 3.52
C GLY A 532 -2.89 -21.18 2.08
N TYR A 533 -4.21 -21.31 1.94
CA TYR A 533 -4.92 -21.32 0.67
C TYR A 533 -5.71 -20.02 0.51
N ILE A 534 -5.83 -19.53 -0.72
CA ILE A 534 -6.57 -18.30 -1.04
C ILE A 534 -7.42 -18.51 -2.27
N GLU A 535 -8.66 -18.02 -2.19
CA GLU A 535 -9.59 -17.98 -3.30
C GLU A 535 -10.24 -16.60 -3.35
N THR A 536 -10.33 -16.04 -4.56
CA THR A 536 -11.02 -14.77 -4.79
C THR A 536 -12.26 -15.07 -5.62
N ILE A 537 -13.40 -14.66 -5.11
CA ILE A 537 -14.71 -14.87 -5.72
C ILE A 537 -15.24 -13.50 -6.13
N GLU A 538 -15.24 -13.22 -7.44
CA GLU A 538 -15.89 -12.03 -7.99
C GLU A 538 -17.35 -12.39 -8.31
N THR A 539 -18.28 -11.65 -7.71
CA THR A 539 -19.72 -11.74 -8.01
C THR A 539 -20.17 -10.49 -8.76
N GLU A 540 -21.38 -10.51 -9.35
CA GLU A 540 -21.95 -9.34 -10.03
C GLU A 540 -22.14 -8.14 -9.08
N THR A 541 -22.35 -8.41 -7.78
CA THR A 541 -22.64 -7.42 -6.73
C THR A 541 -21.44 -7.02 -5.89
N GLY A 542 -20.36 -7.80 -5.86
CA GLY A 542 -19.21 -7.49 -5.01
C GLY A 542 -18.02 -8.44 -5.12
N LEU A 543 -16.97 -8.10 -4.37
CA LEU A 543 -15.77 -8.93 -4.21
C LEU A 543 -15.85 -9.68 -2.87
N ALA A 544 -15.65 -10.99 -2.91
CA ALA A 544 -15.43 -11.81 -1.73
C ALA A 544 -14.06 -12.48 -1.78
N CYS A 545 -13.36 -12.50 -0.65
CA CYS A 545 -12.05 -13.13 -0.54
C CYS A 545 -12.05 -14.16 0.60
N LEU A 546 -11.58 -15.36 0.28
CA LEU A 546 -11.43 -16.48 1.20
C LEU A 546 -9.96 -16.71 1.46
N TYR A 547 -9.54 -16.58 2.72
CA TYR A 547 -8.19 -16.86 3.18
C TYR A 547 -8.20 -18.00 4.18
N ILE A 548 -7.44 -19.05 3.94
CA ILE A 548 -7.37 -20.21 4.81
C ILE A 548 -5.97 -20.32 5.36
N LEU A 549 -5.84 -20.25 6.68
CA LEU A 549 -4.54 -20.26 7.35
C LEU A 549 -4.45 -21.43 8.33
N PRO A 550 -3.30 -22.12 8.41
CA PRO A 550 -3.10 -23.20 9.37
C PRO A 550 -3.18 -22.65 10.82
N ILE A 551 -3.84 -23.37 11.73
CA ILE A 551 -3.89 -22.98 13.15
C ILE A 551 -2.47 -22.90 13.75
N ASN A 552 -1.61 -23.85 13.32
CA ASN A 552 -0.22 -23.91 13.72
C ASN A 552 0.72 -23.67 12.53
N GLY A 553 1.05 -22.41 12.25
CA GLY A 553 1.96 -22.04 11.17
C GLY A 553 3.36 -22.67 11.27
N LYS A 554 3.84 -23.02 12.48
CA LYS A 554 5.16 -23.67 12.64
C LYS A 554 5.21 -25.06 12.02
N LYS A 555 4.09 -25.79 11.97
CA LYS A 555 4.02 -27.10 11.33
C LYS A 555 4.16 -27.00 9.81
N VAL A 556 3.73 -25.90 9.23
CA VAL A 556 3.82 -25.65 7.78
C VAL A 556 5.24 -25.36 7.32
N MET A 557 6.04 -24.68 8.16
CA MET A 557 7.43 -24.34 7.82
C MET A 557 8.33 -25.56 7.68
N GLN A 558 7.93 -26.71 8.25
CA GLN A 558 8.60 -28.00 8.06
C GLN A 558 8.53 -28.47 6.60
N PHE A 559 7.56 -27.96 5.84
CA PHE A 559 7.32 -28.30 4.44
C PHE A 559 7.79 -27.19 3.48
N LYS A 560 8.14 -25.98 3.98
CA LYS A 560 8.60 -24.83 3.17
C LYS A 560 10.11 -24.59 3.37
N ARG A 561 10.90 -25.04 2.40
CA ARG A 561 12.38 -25.11 2.35
C ARG A 561 13.09 -23.75 2.28
N TYR A 562 13.79 -23.21 3.30
CA TYR A 562 14.64 -22.00 3.12
C TYR A 562 15.77 -21.70 4.15
N HIS A 563 16.80 -21.02 3.58
CA HIS A 563 17.92 -20.16 4.04
C HIS A 563 19.23 -20.76 4.62
N THR A 564 20.34 -20.47 3.91
CA THR A 564 21.76 -20.69 4.28
C THR A 564 22.35 -19.54 5.11
N ASP A 565 21.65 -18.43 5.30
CA ASP A 565 22.18 -17.30 6.10
C ASP A 565 21.96 -17.48 7.61
N ASP A 566 21.16 -18.47 8.00
CA ASP A 566 20.89 -18.87 9.39
C ASP A 566 21.98 -19.80 9.97
N LEU A 567 23.00 -20.12 9.16
CA LEU A 567 24.15 -20.89 9.61
C LEU A 567 24.90 -20.08 10.69
N SER A 568 25.25 -20.74 11.78
CA SER A 568 25.77 -20.08 12.97
C SER A 568 27.05 -19.28 12.70
N ASN A 569 27.08 -18.03 13.18
CA ASN A 569 28.30 -17.20 13.22
C ASN A 569 29.30 -17.64 14.29
N LYS A 570 28.90 -18.55 15.19
CA LYS A 570 29.76 -19.13 16.23
C LYS A 570 29.93 -20.62 15.96
N VAL A 571 31.16 -21.02 15.69
CA VAL A 571 31.55 -22.42 15.44
C VAL A 571 32.28 -22.95 16.68
N ALA A 572 31.97 -24.17 17.09
CA ALA A 572 32.79 -24.86 18.09
C ALA A 572 34.09 -25.35 17.44
N GLU A 573 35.25 -24.87 17.89
CA GLU A 573 36.58 -25.30 17.40
C GLU A 573 37.48 -25.63 18.60
N THR A 574 38.30 -26.67 18.46
CA THR A 574 39.37 -27.03 19.39
C THR A 574 40.68 -27.18 18.60
N ASP A 575 41.83 -27.09 19.27
CA ASP A 575 43.13 -27.26 18.61
C ASP A 575 43.24 -28.63 17.91
N GLU A 576 42.66 -29.67 18.53
CA GLU A 576 42.57 -31.01 17.96
C GLU A 576 41.66 -31.08 16.72
N SER A 577 40.50 -30.40 16.74
CA SER A 577 39.58 -30.39 15.60
C SER A 577 40.18 -29.65 14.39
N LEU A 578 40.97 -28.60 14.64
CA LEU A 578 41.71 -27.88 13.60
C LEU A 578 42.89 -28.70 13.04
N ALA A 579 43.55 -29.51 13.86
CA ALA A 579 44.57 -30.44 13.40
C ALA A 579 43.99 -31.53 12.49
N GLN A 580 42.83 -32.10 12.87
CA GLN A 580 42.10 -33.07 12.05
C GLN A 580 41.64 -32.48 10.72
N GLU A 581 41.20 -31.22 10.72
CA GLU A 581 40.79 -30.49 9.50
C GLU A 581 41.97 -30.35 8.52
N LYS A 582 43.14 -29.92 9.00
CA LYS A 582 44.36 -29.79 8.18
C LYS A 582 44.83 -31.13 7.61
N GLU A 583 44.75 -32.19 8.41
CA GLU A 583 45.10 -33.54 7.97
C GLU A 583 44.15 -34.03 6.88
N LEU A 584 42.84 -33.85 7.07
CA LEU A 584 41.84 -34.27 6.08
C LEU A 584 42.00 -33.52 4.76
N ILE A 585 42.23 -32.20 4.79
CA ILE A 585 42.46 -31.40 3.58
C ILE A 585 43.65 -31.96 2.79
N ARG A 586 44.76 -32.27 3.47
CA ARG A 586 45.93 -32.88 2.82
C ARG A 586 45.60 -34.23 2.19
N LEU A 587 44.88 -35.09 2.90
CA LEU A 587 44.50 -36.41 2.42
C LEU A 587 43.57 -36.35 1.21
N LEU A 588 42.60 -35.44 1.21
CA LEU A 588 41.65 -35.29 0.11
C LEU A 588 42.33 -34.77 -1.15
N VAL A 589 43.14 -33.70 -1.02
CA VAL A 589 43.88 -33.13 -2.15
C VAL A 589 44.90 -34.12 -2.74
N SER A 590 45.46 -35.03 -1.94
CA SER A 590 46.42 -36.02 -2.45
C SER A 590 45.77 -37.25 -3.09
N ASN A 591 44.54 -37.60 -2.70
CA ASN A 591 43.90 -38.86 -3.09
C ASN A 591 42.73 -38.70 -4.07
N THR A 592 42.20 -37.49 -4.25
CA THR A 592 41.06 -37.21 -5.13
C THR A 592 41.37 -36.05 -6.09
N THR A 593 40.41 -35.67 -6.94
CA THR A 593 40.56 -34.53 -7.88
C THR A 593 40.04 -33.21 -7.30
N LEU A 594 39.62 -33.20 -6.04
CA LEU A 594 39.13 -32.00 -5.34
C LEU A 594 40.24 -30.98 -5.13
N THR A 595 39.92 -29.71 -5.41
CA THR A 595 40.82 -28.60 -5.08
C THR A 595 40.81 -28.31 -3.58
N GLU A 596 41.96 -27.87 -3.05
CA GLU A 596 42.07 -27.46 -1.64
C GLU A 596 41.02 -26.41 -1.25
N GLN A 597 40.72 -25.49 -2.18
CA GLN A 597 39.71 -24.46 -2.01
C GLN A 597 38.31 -25.08 -1.81
N LYS A 598 37.89 -26.00 -2.69
CA LYS A 598 36.56 -26.63 -2.60
C LYS A 598 36.39 -27.40 -1.28
N VAL A 599 37.43 -28.12 -0.85
CA VAL A 599 37.40 -28.85 0.44
C VAL A 599 37.27 -27.89 1.62
N LYS A 600 38.05 -26.81 1.65
CA LYS A 600 37.98 -25.78 2.70
C LYS A 600 36.62 -25.10 2.76
N GLU A 601 36.06 -24.73 1.61
CA GLU A 601 34.73 -24.13 1.51
C GLU A 601 33.63 -25.08 2.04
N THR A 602 33.74 -26.36 1.70
CA THR A 602 32.80 -27.41 2.16
C THR A 602 32.87 -27.59 3.68
N ILE A 603 34.08 -27.69 4.24
CA ILE A 603 34.26 -27.82 5.69
C ILE A 603 33.75 -26.56 6.41
N GLN A 604 34.02 -25.37 5.87
CA GLN A 604 33.51 -24.12 6.41
C GLN A 604 31.97 -24.06 6.36
N PHE A 605 31.36 -24.55 5.29
CA PHE A 605 29.92 -24.67 5.16
C PHE A 605 29.32 -25.58 6.24
N ILE A 606 29.88 -26.77 6.45
CA ILE A 606 29.47 -27.71 7.50
C ILE A 606 29.64 -27.09 8.90
N LYS A 607 30.77 -26.42 9.15
CA LYS A 607 31.06 -25.73 10.42
C LYS A 607 30.02 -24.67 10.72
N LYS A 608 29.65 -23.86 9.73
CA LYS A 608 28.58 -22.88 9.87
C LYS A 608 27.23 -23.58 10.09
N ALA A 609 26.95 -24.67 9.36
CA ALA A 609 25.69 -25.41 9.46
C ALA A 609 25.42 -26.01 10.83
N HIS A 610 26.39 -26.70 11.41
CA HIS A 610 26.25 -27.29 12.74
C HIS A 610 26.59 -26.30 13.87
N GLY A 611 27.22 -25.16 13.57
CA GLY A 611 27.48 -24.09 14.51
C GLY A 611 28.23 -24.51 15.77
N SER A 612 27.62 -24.28 16.93
CA SER A 612 28.19 -24.62 18.24
C SER A 612 27.76 -25.98 18.77
N VAL A 613 27.23 -26.87 17.92
CA VAL A 613 26.79 -28.21 18.34
C VAL A 613 28.01 -29.08 18.69
N ILE A 614 27.93 -29.72 19.85
CA ILE A 614 28.98 -30.61 20.39
C ILE A 614 28.41 -32.04 20.46
N ARG A 615 29.20 -33.05 20.06
CA ARG A 615 28.84 -34.46 20.18
C ARG A 615 28.83 -34.89 21.65
N LYS A 616 28.23 -36.06 21.92
CA LYS A 616 28.29 -36.68 23.27
C LYS A 616 29.72 -37.01 23.72
N SER A 617 30.68 -37.13 22.80
CA SER A 617 32.10 -37.30 23.12
C SER A 617 32.76 -36.04 23.66
N GLY A 618 32.18 -34.84 23.43
CA GLY A 618 32.78 -33.55 23.76
C GLY A 618 33.37 -32.83 22.54
N ASP A 619 33.46 -33.48 21.38
CA ASP A 619 34.04 -32.89 20.16
C ASP A 619 33.04 -32.03 19.38
N PRO A 620 33.49 -31.00 18.62
CA PRO A 620 32.64 -30.27 17.69
C PRO A 620 31.98 -31.20 16.66
N TYR A 621 30.69 -30.99 16.37
CA TYR A 621 29.93 -31.90 15.50
C TYR A 621 30.56 -32.14 14.12
N TYR A 622 31.11 -31.09 13.50
CA TYR A 622 31.70 -31.16 12.15
C TYR A 622 32.87 -32.17 12.02
N THR A 623 33.48 -32.57 13.13
CA THR A 623 34.52 -33.62 13.16
C THR A 623 33.97 -35.00 12.76
N HIS A 624 32.68 -35.25 12.96
CA HIS A 624 32.07 -36.52 12.59
C HIS A 624 32.00 -36.73 11.08
N PRO A 625 31.40 -35.83 10.27
CA PRO A 625 31.43 -35.96 8.82
C PRO A 625 32.86 -36.08 8.26
N MET A 626 33.83 -35.38 8.86
CA MET A 626 35.24 -35.52 8.51
C MET A 626 35.79 -36.94 8.77
N GLY A 627 35.44 -37.54 9.92
CA GLY A 627 35.81 -38.92 10.26
C GLY A 627 35.15 -39.95 9.34
N VAL A 628 33.90 -39.72 8.94
CA VAL A 628 33.19 -40.56 7.96
C VAL A 628 33.90 -40.52 6.61
N VAL A 629 34.31 -39.34 6.15
CA VAL A 629 35.00 -39.18 4.86
C VAL A 629 36.35 -39.89 4.84
N LYS A 630 37.10 -39.87 5.94
CA LYS A 630 38.34 -40.66 6.06
C LYS A 630 38.09 -42.15 5.83
N ILE A 631 36.96 -42.67 6.32
CA ILE A 631 36.57 -44.06 6.11
C ILE A 631 36.15 -44.28 4.65
N VAL A 632 35.31 -43.40 4.09
CA VAL A 632 34.86 -43.50 2.68
C VAL A 632 36.04 -43.49 1.70
N LEU A 633 37.10 -42.73 1.99
CA LEU A 633 38.34 -42.72 1.19
C LEU A 633 39.04 -44.08 1.08
N GLU A 634 38.82 -45.00 2.02
CA GLU A 634 39.33 -46.37 1.94
C GLU A 634 38.60 -47.20 0.87
N ALA A 635 37.37 -46.81 0.51
CA ALA A 635 36.51 -47.53 -0.42
C ALA A 635 36.38 -46.86 -1.79
N THR A 636 36.48 -45.53 -1.88
CA THR A 636 36.33 -44.79 -3.14
C THR A 636 37.15 -43.50 -3.18
N LYS A 637 37.49 -43.06 -4.38
CA LYS A 637 38.14 -41.76 -4.67
C LYS A 637 37.24 -40.82 -5.48
N ASP A 638 35.97 -41.19 -5.65
CA ASP A 638 34.97 -40.41 -6.37
C ASP A 638 34.65 -39.10 -5.64
N ASP A 639 34.89 -37.98 -6.30
CA ASP A 639 34.74 -36.64 -5.70
C ASP A 639 33.31 -36.37 -5.22
N ASP A 640 32.29 -36.78 -5.98
CA ASP A 640 30.89 -36.55 -5.64
C ASP A 640 30.46 -37.36 -4.41
N THR A 641 30.88 -38.63 -4.32
CA THR A 641 30.66 -39.48 -3.14
C THR A 641 31.36 -38.90 -1.91
N ILE A 642 32.57 -38.39 -2.07
CA ILE A 642 33.34 -37.80 -0.97
C ILE A 642 32.70 -36.49 -0.48
N LEU A 643 32.26 -35.62 -1.39
CA LEU A 643 31.51 -34.40 -1.04
C LEU A 643 30.17 -34.76 -0.37
N ALA A 644 29.45 -35.74 -0.88
CA ALA A 644 28.21 -36.21 -0.27
C ALA A 644 28.43 -36.80 1.13
N ALA A 645 29.53 -37.52 1.35
CA ALA A 645 29.92 -38.03 2.67
C ALA A 645 30.21 -36.89 3.66
N LEU A 646 30.86 -35.81 3.22
CA LEU A 646 31.06 -34.60 4.03
C LEU A 646 29.73 -33.93 4.40
N LEU A 647 28.74 -33.99 3.50
CA LEU A 647 27.46 -33.29 3.62
C LEU A 647 26.30 -34.15 4.18
N HIS A 648 26.55 -35.43 4.49
CA HIS A 648 25.50 -36.43 4.69
C HIS A 648 24.49 -36.11 5.81
N ASP A 649 24.96 -35.51 6.90
CA ASP A 649 24.13 -35.11 8.06
C ASP A 649 23.64 -33.67 7.99
N VAL A 650 24.12 -32.90 6.99
CA VAL A 650 23.84 -31.46 6.93
C VAL A 650 22.35 -31.21 6.67
N VAL A 651 21.71 -32.00 5.82
CA VAL A 651 20.27 -31.87 5.55
C VAL A 651 19.40 -32.45 6.67
N GLU A 652 19.88 -33.47 7.39
CA GLU A 652 19.11 -34.10 8.48
C GLU A 652 19.13 -33.27 9.78
N ASP A 653 20.30 -32.74 10.16
CA ASP A 653 20.54 -32.14 11.49
C ASP A 653 20.59 -30.61 11.49
N THR A 654 20.52 -29.98 10.32
CA THR A 654 20.58 -28.51 10.20
C THR A 654 19.42 -27.98 9.36
N THR A 655 19.38 -26.66 9.14
CA THR A 655 18.36 -26.01 8.31
C THR A 655 18.69 -26.05 6.81
N VAL A 656 19.81 -26.65 6.42
CA VAL A 656 20.26 -26.74 5.02
C VAL A 656 19.36 -27.68 4.22
N THR A 657 19.03 -27.30 2.99
CA THR A 657 18.15 -28.08 2.09
C THR A 657 18.90 -28.72 0.93
N LEU A 658 18.28 -29.72 0.30
CA LEU A 658 18.86 -30.43 -0.84
C LEU A 658 19.07 -29.55 -2.07
N GLU A 659 18.20 -28.57 -2.30
CA GLU A 659 18.37 -27.59 -3.38
C GLU A 659 19.59 -26.71 -3.15
N GLN A 660 19.91 -26.40 -1.89
CA GLN A 660 21.13 -25.66 -1.56
C GLN A 660 22.36 -26.52 -1.81
N ILE A 661 22.28 -27.82 -1.52
CA ILE A 661 23.33 -28.77 -1.89
C ILE A 661 23.49 -28.84 -3.41
N GLU A 662 22.38 -28.91 -4.16
CA GLU A 662 22.38 -28.95 -5.63
C GLU A 662 23.01 -27.70 -6.23
N LEU A 663 22.66 -26.52 -5.70
CA LEU A 663 23.19 -25.25 -6.18
C LEU A 663 24.70 -25.11 -5.91
N LEU A 664 25.18 -25.59 -4.75
CA LEU A 664 26.56 -25.42 -4.32
C LEU A 664 27.51 -26.52 -4.82
N TYR A 665 27.00 -27.73 -5.01
CA TYR A 665 27.80 -28.93 -5.29
C TYR A 665 27.33 -29.72 -6.51
N GLY A 666 26.20 -29.35 -7.13
CA GLY A 666 25.67 -30.00 -8.32
C GLY A 666 24.64 -31.09 -8.01
N MET A 667 23.94 -31.50 -9.07
CA MET A 667 22.83 -32.46 -9.02
C MET A 667 23.24 -33.84 -8.52
N GLU A 668 24.44 -34.33 -8.89
CA GLU A 668 24.91 -35.65 -8.46
C GLU A 668 25.16 -35.71 -6.93
N VAL A 669 25.86 -34.70 -6.37
CA VAL A 669 26.06 -34.62 -4.92
C VAL A 669 24.74 -34.50 -4.19
N ALA A 670 23.84 -33.64 -4.69
CA ALA A 670 22.51 -33.48 -4.12
C ALA A 670 21.72 -34.79 -4.14
N TYR A 671 21.72 -35.53 -5.25
CA TYR A 671 21.07 -36.83 -5.36
C TYR A 671 21.63 -37.85 -4.37
N ILE A 672 22.95 -37.92 -4.17
CA ILE A 672 23.54 -38.85 -3.21
C ILE A 672 23.14 -38.46 -1.78
N VAL A 673 23.27 -37.18 -1.41
CA VAL A 673 22.85 -36.65 -0.10
C VAL A 673 21.36 -36.89 0.11
N ASP A 674 20.57 -36.67 -0.92
CA ASP A 674 19.14 -36.92 -0.95
C ASP A 674 18.83 -38.39 -0.68
N MET A 675 19.45 -39.34 -1.37
CA MET A 675 19.26 -40.77 -1.10
C MET A 675 19.73 -41.20 0.30
N ILE A 676 20.71 -40.51 0.88
CA ILE A 676 21.16 -40.79 2.24
C ILE A 676 20.18 -40.20 3.28
N THR A 677 19.55 -39.06 2.97
CA THR A 677 18.66 -38.30 3.85
C THR A 677 17.18 -38.63 3.68
N HIS A 678 16.77 -39.15 2.51
CA HIS A 678 15.38 -39.48 2.09
C HIS A 678 14.69 -40.49 3.00
N TYR A 679 15.47 -41.10 3.86
CA TYR A 679 15.04 -42.04 4.86
C TYR A 679 14.78 -41.37 6.21
N ASN A 680 14.53 -40.04 6.26
CA ASN A 680 14.19 -39.32 7.49
C ASN A 680 13.33 -38.05 7.29
N THR A 681 12.95 -37.70 6.05
CA THR A 681 12.70 -36.32 5.60
C THR A 681 11.38 -35.65 6.03
N TYR A 682 10.59 -36.24 6.93
CA TYR A 682 9.33 -35.63 7.39
C TYR A 682 9.29 -35.36 8.90
N GLY A 683 10.44 -35.23 9.56
CA GLY A 683 10.52 -34.87 10.98
C GLY A 683 10.03 -35.96 11.94
N PHE A 684 9.84 -37.19 11.45
CA PHE A 684 9.60 -38.36 12.29
C PHE A 684 10.93 -39.03 12.64
N ARG A 685 11.10 -39.49 13.88
CA ARG A 685 12.28 -40.29 14.26
C ARG A 685 12.31 -41.59 13.45
N TRP A 686 13.22 -41.70 12.48
CA TRP A 686 13.59 -42.97 11.88
C TRP A 686 14.08 -43.94 12.95
N LYS A 687 13.56 -45.17 12.91
CA LYS A 687 13.96 -46.26 13.80
C LYS A 687 14.16 -47.51 12.96
N LEU A 688 15.35 -48.09 12.98
CA LEU A 688 15.65 -49.30 12.23
C LEU A 688 14.79 -50.49 12.68
N ASP A 689 14.30 -50.49 13.93
CA ASP A 689 13.40 -51.53 14.48
C ASP A 689 12.06 -51.66 13.71
N LYS A 690 11.71 -50.68 12.87
CA LYS A 690 10.53 -50.76 12.00
C LYS A 690 10.89 -51.50 10.71
N SER A 691 10.17 -52.58 10.41
CA SER A 691 10.33 -53.38 9.18
C SER A 691 10.34 -52.54 7.90
N ASP A 692 9.50 -51.50 7.86
CA ASP A 692 9.36 -50.63 6.69
C ASP A 692 10.67 -49.88 6.39
N ASN A 693 11.35 -49.42 7.44
CA ASN A 693 12.62 -48.69 7.32
C ASN A 693 13.76 -49.60 6.83
N GLN A 694 13.79 -50.86 7.29
CA GLN A 694 14.75 -51.87 6.81
C GLN A 694 14.48 -52.24 5.36
N ASN A 695 13.22 -52.40 4.98
CA ASN A 695 12.81 -52.72 3.60
C ASN A 695 13.24 -51.61 2.64
N ILE A 696 13.04 -50.35 3.02
CA ILE A 696 13.42 -49.18 2.24
C ILE A 696 14.94 -49.15 2.00
N LEU A 697 15.76 -49.29 3.05
CA LEU A 697 17.23 -49.33 2.89
C LEU A 697 17.70 -50.55 2.08
N ASN A 698 17.03 -51.69 2.22
CA ASN A 698 17.33 -52.91 1.46
C ASN A 698 17.09 -52.79 -0.05
N GLN A 699 16.28 -51.82 -0.49
CA GLN A 699 15.99 -51.54 -1.89
C GLN A 699 17.02 -50.60 -2.54
N CYS A 700 17.82 -49.88 -1.75
CA CYS A 700 18.88 -49.03 -2.26
C CYS A 700 19.95 -49.88 -2.97
N LYS A 701 20.24 -49.55 -4.23
CA LYS A 701 21.23 -50.23 -5.07
C LYS A 701 22.43 -49.34 -5.44
N ASP A 702 22.38 -48.05 -5.10
CA ASP A 702 23.49 -47.14 -5.38
C ASP A 702 24.62 -47.41 -4.36
N ILE A 703 25.75 -47.93 -4.86
CA ILE A 703 26.89 -48.30 -4.03
C ILE A 703 27.47 -47.10 -3.28
N ARG A 704 27.35 -45.88 -3.81
CA ARG A 704 27.84 -44.64 -3.18
C ARG A 704 27.08 -44.37 -1.88
N VAL A 705 25.75 -44.50 -1.91
CA VAL A 705 24.86 -44.34 -0.74
C VAL A 705 25.15 -45.42 0.31
N VAL A 706 25.36 -46.66 -0.14
CA VAL A 706 25.71 -47.80 0.73
C VAL A 706 27.04 -47.56 1.45
N GLN A 707 28.07 -47.16 0.70
CA GLN A 707 29.39 -46.83 1.24
C GLN A 707 29.29 -45.74 2.31
N ILE A 708 28.54 -44.66 2.06
CA ILE A 708 28.43 -43.56 3.02
C ILE A 708 27.69 -43.99 4.29
N LYS A 709 26.53 -44.67 4.19
CA LYS A 709 25.79 -45.14 5.38
C LYS A 709 26.56 -46.18 6.20
N LEU A 710 27.35 -47.04 5.55
CA LEU A 710 28.21 -48.01 6.25
C LEU A 710 29.40 -47.31 6.93
N ALA A 711 30.02 -46.33 6.27
CA ALA A 711 31.11 -45.54 6.85
C ALA A 711 30.63 -44.73 8.06
N ASP A 712 29.46 -44.09 7.97
CA ASP A 712 28.79 -43.44 9.11
C ASP A 712 28.55 -44.44 10.25
N ARG A 713 27.99 -45.62 9.93
CA ARG A 713 27.78 -46.67 10.93
C ARG A 713 29.07 -47.11 11.60
N LEU A 714 30.15 -47.33 10.85
CA LEU A 714 31.46 -47.71 11.38
C LEU A 714 32.03 -46.60 12.28
N HIS A 715 31.96 -45.34 11.85
CA HIS A 715 32.41 -44.22 12.67
C HIS A 715 31.64 -44.14 13.99
N ASN A 716 30.33 -44.38 13.95
CA ASN A 716 29.48 -44.46 15.14
C ASN A 716 29.86 -45.63 16.07
N LEU A 717 30.29 -46.77 15.52
CA LEU A 717 30.83 -47.90 16.31
C LEU A 717 32.18 -47.56 16.95
N ARG A 718 33.10 -46.93 16.20
CA ARG A 718 34.41 -46.49 16.72
C ARG A 718 34.28 -45.46 17.86
N THR A 719 33.23 -44.64 17.84
CA THR A 719 32.97 -43.59 18.85
C THR A 719 31.87 -43.95 19.86
N ILE A 720 31.49 -45.23 19.95
CA ILE A 720 30.30 -45.67 20.67
C ILE A 720 30.43 -45.59 22.21
N SER A 721 31.65 -45.59 22.73
CA SER A 721 31.96 -45.60 24.17
C SER A 721 31.36 -44.42 24.93
N ALA A 722 31.15 -43.28 24.26
CA ALA A 722 30.50 -42.10 24.82
C ALA A 722 28.97 -42.25 25.03
N ARG A 723 28.35 -43.36 24.55
CA ARG A 723 26.92 -43.65 24.72
C ARG A 723 26.67 -44.56 25.93
N LYS A 724 25.43 -44.60 26.42
CA LYS A 724 25.01 -45.54 27.48
C LYS A 724 25.09 -46.98 26.98
N LEU A 725 25.41 -47.93 27.87
CA LEU A 725 25.57 -49.35 27.51
C LEU A 725 24.37 -49.94 26.75
N GLU A 726 23.14 -49.55 27.10
CA GLU A 726 21.91 -49.97 26.40
C GLU A 726 21.92 -49.54 24.92
N ASP A 727 22.28 -48.28 24.65
CA ASP A 727 22.40 -47.76 23.29
C ASP A 727 23.56 -48.44 22.54
N GLN A 728 24.66 -48.73 23.23
CA GLN A 728 25.79 -49.45 22.65
C GLN A 728 25.37 -50.85 22.17
N LYS A 729 24.73 -51.63 23.05
CA LYS A 729 24.24 -52.98 22.73
C LYS A 729 23.19 -52.98 21.61
N ARG A 730 22.27 -52.01 21.63
CA ARG A 730 21.27 -51.85 20.56
C ARG A 730 21.93 -51.57 19.21
N ILE A 731 22.85 -50.61 19.13
CA ILE A 731 23.55 -50.26 17.88
C ILE A 731 24.40 -51.45 17.38
N ALA A 732 25.08 -52.18 18.28
CA ALA A 732 25.84 -53.37 17.91
C ALA A 732 24.93 -54.47 17.33
N LYS A 733 23.76 -54.70 17.95
CA LYS A 733 22.75 -55.63 17.46
C LYS A 733 22.21 -55.23 16.09
N ASP A 734 21.77 -53.98 15.93
CA ASP A 734 21.31 -53.42 14.65
C ASP A 734 22.37 -53.58 13.55
N THR A 735 23.64 -53.38 13.91
CA THR A 735 24.76 -53.52 12.97
C THR A 735 24.92 -54.97 12.51
N MET A 736 24.88 -55.92 13.45
CA MET A 736 25.01 -57.34 13.14
C MET A 736 23.83 -57.90 12.34
N GLU A 737 22.62 -57.52 12.72
CA GLU A 737 21.39 -58.08 12.14
C GLU A 737 21.03 -57.44 10.79
N PHE A 738 21.38 -56.17 10.58
CA PHE A 738 21.01 -55.43 9.38
C PHE A 738 22.21 -54.94 8.56
N TYR A 739 23.07 -54.09 9.12
CA TYR A 739 24.09 -53.39 8.32
C TYR A 739 25.15 -54.33 7.73
N ILE A 740 25.61 -55.34 8.47
CA ILE A 740 26.58 -56.32 7.96
C ILE A 740 25.99 -57.18 6.83
N PRO A 741 24.82 -57.82 6.98
CA PRO A 741 24.16 -58.50 5.87
C PRO A 741 23.89 -57.59 4.67
N TRP A 742 23.47 -56.35 4.90
CA TRP A 742 23.24 -55.35 3.86
C TRP A 742 24.52 -54.97 3.11
N SER A 743 25.64 -54.85 3.83
CA SER A 743 26.99 -54.64 3.28
C SER A 743 27.40 -55.79 2.35
N LYS A 744 27.24 -57.05 2.81
CA LYS A 744 27.52 -58.27 2.02
C LYS A 744 26.67 -58.34 0.76
N LYS A 745 25.37 -58.03 0.86
CA LYS A 745 24.43 -58.01 -0.27
C LYS A 745 24.82 -57.02 -1.36
N ASN A 746 25.35 -55.85 -0.98
CA ASN A 746 25.75 -54.79 -1.90
C ASN A 746 27.24 -54.83 -2.28
N ASN A 747 27.96 -55.93 -1.96
CA ASN A 747 29.38 -56.13 -2.27
C ASN A 747 30.35 -55.08 -1.69
N VAL A 748 29.98 -54.41 -0.59
CA VAL A 748 30.90 -53.56 0.17
C VAL A 748 31.47 -54.42 1.30
N LEU A 749 32.70 -54.91 1.16
CA LEU A 749 33.28 -55.88 2.12
C LEU A 749 34.37 -55.29 3.02
N THR A 750 34.83 -54.06 2.73
CA THR A 750 36.02 -53.44 3.31
C THR A 750 36.01 -53.37 4.84
N TRP A 751 34.84 -53.09 5.44
CA TRP A 751 34.74 -52.76 6.87
C TRP A 751 34.09 -53.85 7.73
N ILE A 752 33.64 -54.96 7.13
CA ILE A 752 32.82 -55.97 7.81
C ILE A 752 33.54 -56.57 9.00
N SER A 753 34.79 -57.02 8.82
CA SER A 753 35.56 -57.66 9.88
C SER A 753 35.76 -56.74 11.09
N GLU A 754 35.95 -55.44 10.84
CA GLU A 754 36.10 -54.45 11.91
C GLU A 754 34.77 -54.21 12.64
N MET A 755 33.68 -54.03 11.89
CA MET A 755 32.34 -53.87 12.46
C MET A 755 31.94 -55.08 13.30
N GLU A 756 32.17 -56.31 12.81
CA GLU A 756 31.92 -57.57 13.54
C GLU A 756 32.73 -57.64 14.83
N ASN A 757 34.02 -57.29 14.79
CA ASN A 757 34.89 -57.27 15.98
C ASN A 757 34.40 -56.29 17.05
N ILE A 758 34.07 -55.05 16.67
CA ILE A 758 33.57 -54.03 17.60
C ILE A 758 32.21 -54.46 18.19
N CYS A 759 31.31 -54.99 17.36
CA CYS A 759 29.99 -55.44 17.83
C CYS A 759 30.12 -56.60 18.82
N ASN A 760 30.98 -57.59 18.55
CA ASN A 760 31.21 -58.71 19.45
C ASN A 760 31.76 -58.24 20.81
N GLN A 761 32.71 -57.30 20.82
CA GLN A 761 33.23 -56.73 22.07
C GLN A 761 32.13 -56.08 22.93
N ILE A 762 31.20 -55.35 22.30
CA ILE A 762 30.11 -54.65 23.00
C ILE A 762 29.03 -55.63 23.48
N LEU A 763 28.67 -56.63 22.66
CA LEU A 763 27.64 -57.60 23.00
C LEU A 763 28.07 -58.55 24.12
N HIS A 764 29.37 -58.87 24.20
CA HIS A 764 29.96 -59.70 25.25
C HIS A 764 30.47 -58.92 26.47
N MET A 765 30.28 -57.60 26.51
CA MET A 765 30.58 -56.80 27.70
C MET A 765 29.59 -57.12 28.82
N ASN A 766 30.11 -57.71 29.91
CA ASN A 766 29.38 -57.90 31.15
C ASN A 766 29.14 -56.53 31.82
N PRO A 767 27.94 -56.28 32.38
CA PRO A 767 27.69 -55.05 33.12
C PRO A 767 28.67 -55.00 34.31
N THR A 768 29.45 -53.92 34.40
CA THR A 768 30.28 -53.61 35.57
C THR A 768 29.48 -52.83 36.59
#